data_AF-A0A667G327-F1
#
_entry.id   AF-A0A667G327-F1
#
_cell.length_a   1.000
_cell.length_b   1.000
_cell.length_c   1.000
_cell.angle_alpha   90.00
_cell.angle_beta   90.00
_cell.angle_gamma   90.00
#
_symmetry.space_group_name_H-M   'P 1'
#
loop_
_entity.id
_entity.type
_entity.pdbx_description
1 polymer ?
#
loop_
_entity_poly.entity_id
_entity_poly.type
_entity_poly.pdbx_seq_one_letter_code
_entity_poly.pdbx_strand_id
1 'polypeptide(L)'
;MPGGGQEPGSYYVGVDVGTGSVRAALVDQRGVLLAFADQPINQWEPQFNHHEQSSEDIWAACGVVTKKVVQGIDVNRIRGLGFDATCSLVVLDKQFRPLPVNHEGDSHRNIIMWLDHRAVSQVHRINETKHGVLQYVGGVMSVEMQAPKLLWLKENLRETCWDKAGHFFDLPDFLSWKATGVTARSLCSLVCKWTYSAEKGWDDSFWKLIGLEDFVADNYSKIGNQVLPPGASLGNGLTPEAARDLGLPAGIAVAASLIDAHAGGLGVIGADVRGHGLACEGQPVTSRLAVICGTSSCHMGISKDPIFVPGVWGPYFSAMVPGFWLNEGGQSVTGKLIDHVVRGHAAFPELQAKATARCQSVYAYLNSHLDLIKKARPVGFLTVDLHVWPDFHGNRSPLADLTLKGMVTGLKLSQDLDDLAILYLATVQAIAFGTRLIIEALEAAGHSLSTLFLCGGLSKNPLFVQMHADITGMPVVLSQEVESVLVGAAILGACASGDFASVQLQTFNTAAPCQDVKQLTNGVAMAQVLHQIDVAWFDESWLSRIKEDTGDNWRIKASNLKKVLQGIMSYYNEFLGQQISEELIPDLNQITECSDSVELGRLLQLILGCAVNCEKKQEHIQNIMTLEESVQHVVMTAIQELMSKEIVSCPTNDAVGELEQQLKRALEELQEALAEKEELRQRCQELDMQVTALQDEKNSLVSENEMMNEKLDQLDGSFDDPNTMVAKKYFHAQLQLEQLQEENFRLEAAKDDYRVHCEELEKQLIEFQHRNDELTSLAEETRALKDEIDVLRATSDKANKLESTVEMYRQKLQDLNDLRKQVKTLQETNMMYMHNTVSLEEELKKANAARTQLETYKRQVQDLHNKLSSESKRADTLAFEMKRLEEKHEALLKEKERLIEQRDTLKETNEELRCSQVQQDHLNQTDASATKSFENLAAEIMPVEYREVFIRLQHENKMLRLQQEGTENERIEELQEQLEQKHRKMNELETEQRLSKERIRELQQQIEDLQKSLQEQGSKSEGESSSKLKQKLEAHMEKLTEVQEELQKKQELIEDLQPDVNQNVQKINELEAALQKKDEDMKAMEERYKMYLEKARNVIKTLDPKLNPASAEIMLLRKQLAEKERRIEILESECKVAKFRDYEEKLIVSAWYNKSLAFQKLGMESRLVSGSGACKDPGACAPARSFLAQQRHITNTRRNLSVKVPATTPD
;
A
#
# COMPACT_ATOMS: atom_id res chain seq x y z
N MET A 1 -9.28 -1.19 46.27
CA MET A 1 -8.42 -2.32 46.65
C MET A 1 -8.66 -3.50 45.71
N PRO A 2 -7.92 -3.60 44.60
CA PRO A 2 -7.67 -4.89 43.95
C PRO A 2 -6.79 -5.76 44.87
N GLY A 3 -6.74 -7.06 44.61
CA GLY A 3 -5.92 -8.01 45.39
C GLY A 3 -4.41 -7.79 45.24
N GLY A 4 -3.63 -8.26 46.21
CA GLY A 4 -2.18 -8.16 46.18
C GLY A 4 -1.56 -8.99 45.06
N GLY A 5 -0.91 -8.33 44.11
CA GLY A 5 -0.03 -8.99 43.14
C GLY A 5 1.32 -9.32 43.77
N GLN A 6 1.96 -10.38 43.26
CA GLN A 6 3.40 -10.56 43.43
C GLN A 6 4.12 -9.37 42.76
N GLU A 7 5.26 -8.94 43.31
CA GLU A 7 6.09 -7.97 42.58
C GLU A 7 6.57 -8.59 41.25
N PRO A 8 6.48 -7.86 40.11
CA PRO A 8 7.02 -8.34 38.84
C PRO A 8 8.54 -8.55 38.95
N GLY A 9 9.04 -9.68 38.43
CA GLY A 9 10.43 -10.10 38.65
C GLY A 9 11.43 -9.21 37.92
N SER A 10 11.26 -9.11 36.61
CA SER A 10 12.12 -8.36 35.68
C SER A 10 11.52 -7.01 35.27
N TYR A 11 12.39 -6.03 35.03
CA TYR A 11 12.09 -4.75 34.40
C TYR A 11 12.97 -4.51 33.16
N TYR A 12 12.49 -3.66 32.26
CA TYR A 12 13.19 -3.26 31.04
C TYR A 12 13.13 -1.74 30.88
N VAL A 13 14.15 -1.16 30.24
CA VAL A 13 14.19 0.27 29.93
C VAL A 13 14.08 0.47 28.43
N GLY A 14 13.13 1.29 28.01
CA GLY A 14 13.08 1.87 26.66
C GLY A 14 13.56 3.31 26.69
N VAL A 15 14.34 3.72 25.69
CA VAL A 15 14.79 5.11 25.49
C VAL A 15 14.49 5.56 24.06
N ASP A 16 13.72 6.64 23.94
CA ASP A 16 13.20 7.23 22.70
C ASP A 16 13.90 8.59 22.47
N VAL A 17 14.64 8.72 21.37
CA VAL A 17 15.23 10.00 20.94
C VAL A 17 14.43 10.58 19.78
N GLY A 18 13.23 11.03 20.13
CA GLY A 18 12.38 11.86 19.29
C GLY A 18 12.98 13.24 18.98
N THR A 19 12.34 13.97 18.07
CA THR A 19 12.90 15.18 17.44
C THR A 19 13.35 16.28 18.42
N GLY A 20 12.57 16.58 19.47
CA GLY A 20 12.81 17.71 20.39
C GLY A 20 13.15 17.35 21.84
N SER A 21 13.16 16.06 22.17
CA SER A 21 13.39 15.58 23.55
C SER A 21 13.79 14.11 23.54
N VAL A 22 14.73 13.74 24.40
CA VAL A 22 14.89 12.33 24.80
C VAL A 22 13.81 11.99 25.82
N ARG A 23 13.27 10.77 25.75
CA ARG A 23 12.35 10.19 26.72
C ARG A 23 12.86 8.83 27.16
N ALA A 24 12.50 8.39 28.36
CA ALA A 24 12.68 7.02 28.81
C ALA A 24 11.44 6.51 29.55
N ALA A 25 11.25 5.20 29.53
CA ALA A 25 10.28 4.50 30.38
C ALA A 25 10.92 3.29 31.07
N LEU A 26 10.50 3.03 32.31
CA LEU A 26 10.68 1.74 32.96
C LEU A 26 9.40 0.92 32.76
N VAL A 27 9.54 -0.28 32.20
CA VAL A 27 8.42 -1.16 31.82
C VAL A 27 8.57 -2.51 32.50
N ASP A 28 7.47 -3.10 32.96
CA ASP A 28 7.46 -4.43 33.60
C ASP A 28 7.33 -5.59 32.60
N GLN A 29 7.50 -6.82 33.08
CA GLN A 29 7.35 -8.06 32.31
C GLN A 29 5.96 -8.33 31.68
N ARG A 30 4.98 -7.42 31.85
CA ARG A 30 3.64 -7.48 31.24
C ARG A 30 3.43 -6.33 30.24
N GLY A 31 4.45 -5.49 30.01
CA GLY A 31 4.36 -4.29 29.17
C GLY A 31 3.79 -3.05 29.88
N VAL A 32 3.56 -3.09 31.20
CA VAL A 32 3.00 -1.96 31.95
C VAL A 32 4.07 -0.91 32.23
N LEU A 33 3.79 0.36 31.93
CA LEU A 33 4.69 1.48 32.23
C LEU A 33 4.64 1.81 33.73
N LEU A 34 5.80 1.77 34.40
CA LEU A 34 5.93 2.04 35.83
C LEU A 34 6.47 3.44 36.14
N ALA A 35 7.36 3.95 35.27
CA ALA A 35 7.92 5.29 35.38
C ALA A 35 8.21 5.85 33.98
N PHE A 36 8.08 7.16 33.83
CA PHE A 36 8.37 7.93 32.61
C PHE A 36 9.18 9.17 32.96
N ALA A 37 10.10 9.57 32.08
CA ALA A 37 10.74 10.87 32.15
C ALA A 37 11.17 11.37 30.78
N ASP A 38 11.07 12.68 30.58
CA ASP A 38 11.60 13.39 29.41
C ASP A 38 12.75 14.35 29.77
N GLN A 39 13.48 14.77 28.75
CA GLN A 39 14.49 15.82 28.80
C GLN A 39 14.60 16.49 27.41
N PRO A 40 14.33 17.80 27.27
CA PRO A 40 14.52 18.52 26.01
C PRO A 40 15.98 18.48 25.53
N ILE A 41 16.15 18.49 24.20
CA ILE A 41 17.47 18.56 23.53
C ILE A 41 17.56 19.78 22.62
N ASN A 42 18.79 20.26 22.42
CA ASN A 42 19.07 21.40 21.55
C ASN A 42 18.81 21.05 20.07
N GLN A 43 18.47 22.07 19.29
CA GLN A 43 18.32 22.02 17.84
C GLN A 43 18.89 23.32 17.26
N TRP A 44 19.51 23.24 16.09
CA TRP A 44 20.01 24.41 15.37
C TRP A 44 19.47 24.45 13.94
N GLU A 45 18.93 25.58 13.53
CA GLU A 45 18.59 25.91 12.13
C GLU A 45 19.51 27.04 11.65
N PRO A 46 20.76 26.76 11.26
CA PRO A 46 21.71 27.79 10.82
C PRO A 46 21.29 28.46 9.50
N GLN A 47 20.55 27.74 8.66
CA GLN A 47 19.96 28.21 7.41
C GLN A 47 18.60 27.52 7.22
N PHE A 48 17.70 28.13 6.47
CA PHE A 48 16.40 27.52 6.15
C PHE A 48 16.58 26.10 5.57
N ASN A 49 15.78 25.14 6.05
CA ASN A 49 15.86 23.71 5.73
C ASN A 49 17.15 22.97 6.18
N HIS A 50 18.14 23.64 6.77
CA HIS A 50 19.31 22.99 7.38
C HIS A 50 19.05 22.83 8.87
N HIS A 51 19.06 21.60 9.39
CA HIS A 51 18.67 21.28 10.75
C HIS A 51 19.66 20.32 11.40
N GLU A 52 20.21 20.72 12.54
CA GLU A 52 21.37 20.06 13.17
C GLU A 52 21.18 19.81 14.67
N GLN A 53 21.88 18.79 15.16
CA GLN A 53 21.87 18.33 16.55
C GLN A 53 23.27 17.95 17.06
N SER A 54 23.39 17.75 18.38
CA SER A 54 24.60 17.27 19.05
C SER A 54 24.38 15.85 19.60
N SER A 55 25.28 14.95 19.23
CA SER A 55 25.29 13.57 19.75
C SER A 55 25.68 13.49 21.23
N GLU A 56 26.44 14.46 21.74
CA GLU A 56 26.82 14.53 23.15
C GLU A 56 25.69 15.06 24.03
N ASP A 57 24.95 16.10 23.58
CA ASP A 57 23.75 16.59 24.28
C ASP A 57 22.67 15.51 24.37
N ILE A 58 22.46 14.74 23.29
CA ILE A 58 21.52 13.61 23.26
C ILE A 58 21.94 12.52 24.24
N TRP A 59 23.21 12.12 24.26
CA TRP A 59 23.68 11.08 25.20
C TRP A 59 23.57 11.54 26.66
N ALA A 60 23.91 12.81 26.96
CA ALA A 60 23.71 13.39 28.27
C ALA A 60 22.23 13.40 28.69
N ALA A 61 21.32 13.73 27.76
CA ALA A 61 19.87 13.66 28.00
C ALA A 61 19.39 12.22 28.25
N CYS A 62 19.89 11.22 27.52
CA CYS A 62 19.64 9.79 27.78
C CYS A 62 20.03 9.41 29.21
N GLY A 63 21.21 9.83 29.67
CA GLY A 63 21.66 9.62 31.04
C GLY A 63 20.76 10.27 32.09
N VAL A 64 20.26 11.48 31.82
CA VAL A 64 19.33 12.20 32.71
C VAL A 64 17.97 11.51 32.79
N VAL A 65 17.36 11.09 31.69
CA VAL A 65 16.04 10.42 31.74
C VAL A 65 16.11 9.02 32.34
N THR A 66 17.17 8.26 32.03
CA THR A 66 17.33 6.89 32.54
C THR A 66 17.48 6.90 34.06
N LYS A 67 18.31 7.81 34.60
CA LYS A 67 18.47 8.01 36.06
C LYS A 67 17.19 8.44 36.77
N LYS A 68 16.28 9.17 36.08
CA LYS A 68 14.95 9.51 36.62
C LYS A 68 14.03 8.29 36.71
N VAL A 69 13.92 7.47 35.65
CA VAL A 69 12.92 6.36 35.62
C VAL A 69 13.30 5.16 36.48
N VAL A 70 14.57 4.94 36.78
CA VAL A 70 15.01 3.86 37.68
C VAL A 70 15.04 4.26 39.16
N GLN A 71 14.71 5.52 39.49
CA GLN A 71 14.82 6.04 40.84
C GLN A 71 13.85 5.33 41.81
N GLY A 72 14.42 4.65 42.82
CA GLY A 72 13.64 3.93 43.85
C GLY A 72 13.38 2.46 43.54
N ILE A 73 13.88 1.94 42.41
CA ILE A 73 13.84 0.53 42.04
C ILE A 73 15.21 -0.11 42.30
N ASP A 74 15.22 -1.40 42.63
CA ASP A 74 16.45 -2.20 42.62
C ASP A 74 16.93 -2.39 41.18
N VAL A 75 17.97 -1.66 40.79
CA VAL A 75 18.54 -1.66 39.45
C VAL A 75 19.02 -3.04 38.99
N ASN A 76 19.30 -3.99 39.90
CA ASN A 76 19.68 -5.35 39.56
C ASN A 76 18.53 -6.17 38.94
N ARG A 77 17.28 -5.69 39.04
CA ARG A 77 16.10 -6.28 38.39
C ARG A 77 15.88 -5.75 36.97
N ILE A 78 16.69 -4.79 36.52
CA ILE A 78 16.67 -4.31 35.13
C ILE A 78 17.47 -5.30 34.28
N ARG A 79 16.78 -5.99 33.37
CA ARG A 79 17.33 -7.11 32.60
C ARG A 79 17.80 -6.75 31.20
N GLY A 80 17.22 -5.68 30.63
CA GLY A 80 17.63 -5.19 29.32
C GLY A 80 17.22 -3.75 29.02
N LEU A 81 17.91 -3.19 28.04
CA LEU A 81 17.80 -1.81 27.56
C LEU A 81 17.62 -1.82 26.03
N GLY A 82 16.65 -1.06 25.53
CA GLY A 82 16.50 -0.81 24.10
C GLY A 82 16.47 0.68 23.78
N PHE A 83 16.97 1.02 22.59
CA PHE A 83 17.01 2.38 22.06
C PHE A 83 16.19 2.48 20.78
N ASP A 84 15.42 3.55 20.67
CA ASP A 84 14.88 4.06 19.41
C ASP A 84 15.24 5.55 19.22
N ALA A 85 15.25 6.01 17.97
CA ALA A 85 15.48 7.41 17.64
C ALA A 85 14.93 7.79 16.27
N THR A 86 14.78 9.09 16.02
CA THR A 86 14.62 9.62 14.65
C THR A 86 15.77 9.16 13.76
N CYS A 87 15.52 8.94 12.46
CA CYS A 87 16.55 8.53 11.50
C CYS A 87 17.49 9.67 11.06
N SER A 88 18.21 10.24 12.02
CA SER A 88 19.16 11.34 11.85
C SER A 88 20.58 10.81 11.66
N LEU A 89 21.40 11.48 10.84
CA LEU A 89 22.76 11.04 10.49
C LEU A 89 23.80 11.61 11.46
N VAL A 90 24.47 10.74 12.22
CA VAL A 90 25.55 11.11 13.15
C VAL A 90 26.91 10.87 12.49
N VAL A 91 27.82 11.84 12.57
CA VAL A 91 29.18 11.74 12.00
C VAL A 91 30.25 11.78 13.08
N LEU A 92 31.18 10.81 13.01
CA LEU A 92 32.31 10.66 13.93
C LEU A 92 33.64 10.43 13.17
N ASP A 93 34.76 10.85 13.77
CA ASP A 93 36.10 10.56 13.24
C ASP A 93 36.55 9.11 13.53
N LYS A 94 37.76 8.77 13.06
CA LYS A 94 38.42 7.47 13.28
C LYS A 94 38.83 7.20 14.75
N GLN A 95 38.49 8.09 15.66
CA GLN A 95 38.67 7.97 17.12
C GLN A 95 37.31 8.10 17.85
N PHE A 96 36.18 7.98 17.12
CA PHE A 96 34.81 8.11 17.62
C PHE A 96 34.47 9.47 18.26
N ARG A 97 35.17 10.55 17.87
CA ARG A 97 34.86 11.92 18.30
C ARG A 97 33.91 12.61 17.31
N PRO A 98 33.01 13.50 17.78
CA PRO A 98 32.16 14.32 16.92
C PRO A 98 32.92 15.07 15.81
N LEU A 99 32.38 15.04 14.58
CA LEU A 99 32.87 15.84 13.45
C LEU A 99 31.82 16.86 12.99
N PRO A 100 32.21 18.10 12.64
CA PRO A 100 31.27 19.11 12.18
C PRO A 100 30.54 18.69 10.90
N VAL A 101 29.21 18.82 10.89
CA VAL A 101 28.37 18.71 9.67
C VAL A 101 27.96 20.08 9.12
N ASN A 102 28.67 21.12 9.56
CA ASN A 102 28.42 22.53 9.29
C ASN A 102 29.66 23.23 8.71
N HIS A 103 29.45 24.38 8.07
CA HIS A 103 30.54 25.20 7.51
C HIS A 103 31.30 26.03 8.55
N GLU A 104 30.78 26.19 9.78
CA GLU A 104 31.51 26.89 10.86
C GLU A 104 32.66 26.05 11.44
N GLY A 105 32.66 24.73 11.22
CA GLY A 105 33.64 23.80 11.82
C GLY A 105 33.34 23.43 13.28
N ASP A 106 32.14 23.73 13.78
CA ASP A 106 31.71 23.41 15.14
C ASP A 106 31.43 21.91 15.29
N SER A 107 32.33 21.19 15.96
CA SER A 107 32.21 19.75 16.19
C SER A 107 31.09 19.35 17.15
N HIS A 108 30.51 20.28 17.93
CA HIS A 108 29.34 19.97 18.77
C HIS A 108 28.11 19.67 17.91
N ARG A 109 27.99 20.33 16.75
CA ARG A 109 26.94 20.09 15.75
C ARG A 109 27.41 19.03 14.75
N ASN A 110 27.30 17.76 15.17
CA ASN A 110 27.74 16.58 14.41
C ASN A 110 26.62 15.67 13.88
N ILE A 111 25.36 16.11 14.00
CA ILE A 111 24.19 15.38 13.49
C ILE A 111 23.48 16.21 12.43
N ILE A 112 23.23 15.63 11.25
CA ILE A 112 22.25 16.13 10.28
C ILE A 112 20.91 15.48 10.64
N MET A 113 19.91 16.29 11.00
CA MET A 113 18.61 15.78 11.45
C MET A 113 17.86 15.02 10.34
N TRP A 114 16.91 14.16 10.71
CA TRP A 114 16.03 13.47 9.76
C TRP A 114 15.34 14.45 8.80
N LEU A 115 14.75 15.52 9.35
CA LEU A 115 14.02 16.59 8.65
C LEU A 115 14.92 17.65 7.99
N ASP A 116 16.24 17.44 7.91
CA ASP A 116 17.14 18.30 7.16
C ASP A 116 16.99 18.05 5.64
N HIS A 117 16.75 19.12 4.89
CA HIS A 117 16.47 19.09 3.45
C HIS A 117 17.60 19.74 2.62
N ARG A 118 18.85 19.80 3.12
CA ARG A 118 19.99 20.40 2.39
C ARG A 118 20.38 19.66 1.09
N ALA A 119 20.03 18.38 1.00
CA ALA A 119 20.50 17.46 -0.04
C ALA A 119 19.59 17.35 -1.29
N VAL A 120 18.71 18.34 -1.55
CA VAL A 120 17.71 18.28 -2.64
C VAL A 120 18.33 18.08 -4.03
N SER A 121 19.49 18.68 -4.33
CA SER A 121 20.15 18.51 -5.64
C SER A 121 20.78 17.12 -5.80
N GLN A 122 21.27 16.52 -4.72
CA GLN A 122 21.73 15.13 -4.69
C GLN A 122 20.57 14.16 -4.92
N VAL A 123 19.40 14.39 -4.30
CA VAL A 123 18.18 13.60 -4.54
C VAL A 123 17.78 13.57 -6.02
N HIS A 124 17.77 14.72 -6.70
CA HIS A 124 17.42 14.78 -8.12
C HIS A 124 18.36 13.89 -8.96
N ARG A 125 19.68 14.06 -8.79
CA ARG A 125 20.70 13.25 -9.48
C ARG A 125 20.59 11.75 -9.15
N ILE A 126 20.31 11.39 -7.90
CA ILE A 126 20.15 10.00 -7.49
C ILE A 126 18.89 9.39 -8.12
N ASN A 127 17.76 10.11 -8.16
CA ASN A 127 16.54 9.63 -8.80
C ASN A 127 16.65 9.56 -10.34
N GLU A 128 17.42 10.46 -10.96
CA GLU A 128 17.75 10.42 -12.39
C GLU A 128 18.50 9.15 -12.81
N THR A 129 19.24 8.49 -11.90
CA THR A 129 19.90 7.19 -12.20
C THR A 129 18.92 6.08 -12.53
N LYS A 130 17.68 6.15 -12.00
CA LYS A 130 16.67 5.07 -12.06
C LYS A 130 17.20 3.72 -11.56
N HIS A 131 18.14 3.73 -10.61
CA HIS A 131 18.80 2.53 -10.12
C HIS A 131 17.84 1.54 -9.47
N GLY A 132 18.13 0.23 -9.56
CA GLY A 132 17.23 -0.83 -9.07
C GLY A 132 16.84 -0.69 -7.60
N VAL A 133 17.72 -0.18 -6.74
CA VAL A 133 17.44 0.07 -5.32
C VAL A 133 16.28 1.05 -5.08
N LEU A 134 15.97 1.93 -6.04
CA LEU A 134 14.91 2.95 -5.89
C LEU A 134 13.52 2.31 -5.79
N GLN A 135 13.34 1.07 -6.26
CA GLN A 135 12.08 0.34 -6.12
C GLN A 135 11.68 0.10 -4.65
N TYR A 136 12.67 0.01 -3.73
CA TYR A 136 12.43 -0.17 -2.29
C TYR A 136 12.13 1.14 -1.55
N VAL A 137 12.11 2.28 -2.24
CA VAL A 137 11.74 3.60 -1.68
C VAL A 137 10.57 4.20 -2.47
N GLY A 138 9.69 3.35 -3.01
CA GLY A 138 8.50 3.77 -3.77
C GLY A 138 8.79 4.35 -5.15
N GLY A 139 10.04 4.24 -5.63
CA GLY A 139 10.52 4.79 -6.91
C GLY A 139 11.18 6.15 -6.82
N VAL A 140 11.07 6.86 -5.68
CA VAL A 140 11.60 8.22 -5.48
C VAL A 140 12.27 8.31 -4.11
N MET A 141 13.60 8.41 -4.09
CA MET A 141 14.36 8.62 -2.85
C MET A 141 14.03 9.98 -2.22
N SER A 142 13.84 9.98 -0.90
CA SER A 142 13.63 11.21 -0.12
C SER A 142 14.95 11.88 0.25
N VAL A 143 14.92 13.21 0.37
CA VAL A 143 16.03 14.02 0.92
C VAL A 143 16.36 13.67 2.37
N GLU A 144 15.42 13.08 3.09
CA GLU A 144 15.54 12.73 4.50
C GLU A 144 16.38 11.46 4.73
N MET A 145 16.61 10.66 3.67
CA MET A 145 17.43 9.44 3.68
C MET A 145 18.93 9.73 3.67
N GLN A 146 19.77 8.74 4.00
CA GLN A 146 21.18 9.01 4.28
C GLN A 146 22.06 9.10 3.04
N ALA A 147 21.79 8.37 1.95
CA ALA A 147 22.62 8.42 0.74
C ALA A 147 22.72 9.84 0.12
N PRO A 148 21.64 10.63 -0.02
CA PRO A 148 21.73 12.04 -0.44
C PRO A 148 22.52 12.91 0.54
N LYS A 149 22.36 12.72 1.86
CA LYS A 149 23.07 13.48 2.90
C LYS A 149 24.58 13.17 2.91
N LEU A 150 24.96 11.92 2.68
CA LEU A 150 26.35 11.48 2.51
C LEU A 150 26.99 12.05 1.24
N LEU A 151 26.27 12.06 0.12
CA LEU A 151 26.74 12.71 -1.11
C LEU A 151 26.89 14.22 -0.92
N TRP A 152 25.96 14.88 -0.22
CA TRP A 152 26.08 16.29 0.14
C TRP A 152 27.32 16.55 1.00
N LEU A 153 27.63 15.68 1.98
CA LEU A 153 28.84 15.78 2.80
C LEU A 153 30.14 15.61 1.98
N LYS A 154 30.20 14.63 1.05
CA LYS A 154 31.35 14.45 0.14
C LYS A 154 31.56 15.66 -0.78
N GLU A 155 30.48 16.31 -1.22
CA GLU A 155 30.54 17.44 -2.15
C GLU A 155 30.80 18.80 -1.46
N ASN A 156 30.29 19.02 -0.24
CA ASN A 156 30.27 20.35 0.41
C ASN A 156 31.18 20.47 1.65
N LEU A 157 31.53 19.36 2.31
CA LEU A 157 32.35 19.34 3.54
C LEU A 157 33.47 18.28 3.46
N ARG A 158 34.16 18.22 2.31
CA ARG A 158 35.11 17.14 2.03
C ARG A 158 36.29 17.09 3.01
N GLU A 159 37.10 18.16 3.03
CA GLU A 159 38.30 18.25 3.87
C GLU A 159 37.99 18.36 5.37
N THR A 160 36.83 18.93 5.72
CA THR A 160 36.40 19.19 7.10
C THR A 160 35.71 17.99 7.74
N CYS A 161 34.96 17.21 6.96
CA CYS A 161 34.12 16.11 7.44
C CYS A 161 34.45 14.78 6.72
N TRP A 162 34.25 14.68 5.40
CA TRP A 162 34.28 13.40 4.65
C TRP A 162 35.59 12.61 4.78
N ASP A 163 36.72 13.27 4.50
CA ASP A 163 38.03 12.61 4.48
C ASP A 163 38.49 12.21 5.90
N LYS A 164 37.98 12.89 6.92
CA LYS A 164 38.25 12.65 8.36
C LYS A 164 37.29 11.63 8.99
N ALA A 165 36.08 11.48 8.44
CA ALA A 165 35.06 10.59 8.96
C ALA A 165 35.57 9.14 9.03
N GLY A 166 35.51 8.59 10.23
CA GLY A 166 35.71 7.17 10.50
C GLY A 166 34.40 6.41 10.47
N HIS A 167 33.34 7.00 11.01
CA HIS A 167 32.03 6.36 11.08
C HIS A 167 30.89 7.33 10.77
N PHE A 168 29.97 6.83 9.95
CA PHE A 168 28.63 7.37 9.79
C PHE A 168 27.66 6.38 10.46
N PHE A 169 26.78 6.91 11.31
CA PHE A 169 25.79 6.14 12.05
C PHE A 169 24.40 6.73 11.80
N ASP A 170 23.38 5.89 11.73
CA ASP A 170 22.02 6.32 12.00
C ASP A 170 21.90 6.56 13.52
N LEU A 171 21.12 7.54 13.97
CA LEU A 171 21.05 7.91 15.39
C LEU A 171 20.66 6.73 16.33
N PRO A 172 19.75 5.79 15.96
CA PRO A 172 19.51 4.59 16.76
C PRO A 172 20.77 3.71 16.91
N ASP A 173 21.60 3.62 15.87
CA ASP A 173 22.83 2.82 15.87
C ASP A 173 23.94 3.51 16.67
N PHE A 174 24.00 4.85 16.62
CA PHE A 174 24.92 5.62 17.48
C PHE A 174 24.63 5.36 18.96
N LEU A 175 23.35 5.35 19.38
CA LEU A 175 22.98 5.14 20.78
C LEU A 175 23.35 3.73 21.26
N SER A 176 23.06 2.71 20.44
CA SER A 176 23.35 1.32 20.78
C SER A 176 24.86 1.01 20.74
N TRP A 177 25.61 1.62 19.82
CA TRP A 177 27.08 1.64 19.85
C TRP A 177 27.62 2.36 21.10
N LYS A 178 27.12 3.54 21.43
CA LYS A 178 27.58 4.35 22.58
C LYS A 178 27.36 3.63 23.91
N ALA A 179 26.34 2.79 24.00
CA ALA A 179 26.06 1.92 25.14
C ALA A 179 27.03 0.72 25.24
N THR A 180 27.44 0.12 24.12
CA THR A 180 28.04 -1.24 24.08
C THR A 180 29.47 -1.30 23.56
N GLY A 181 29.93 -0.25 22.87
CA GLY A 181 31.15 -0.25 22.06
C GLY A 181 31.05 -1.03 20.74
N VAL A 182 29.95 -1.73 20.47
CA VAL A 182 29.79 -2.62 19.31
C VAL A 182 29.40 -1.82 18.08
N THR A 183 30.17 -1.93 17.00
CA THR A 183 29.95 -1.19 15.73
C THR A 183 29.02 -1.90 14.75
N ALA A 184 28.16 -2.81 15.24
CA ALA A 184 27.09 -3.35 14.43
C ALA A 184 26.05 -2.26 14.08
N ARG A 185 25.18 -2.55 13.13
CA ARG A 185 24.03 -1.71 12.75
C ARG A 185 22.74 -2.49 12.90
N SER A 186 21.66 -1.82 13.23
CA SER A 186 20.32 -2.38 13.12
C SER A 186 19.95 -2.58 11.65
N LEU A 187 19.42 -3.76 11.34
CA LEU A 187 18.86 -4.04 10.02
C LEU A 187 17.79 -3.00 9.64
N CYS A 188 16.99 -2.54 10.61
CA CYS A 188 15.96 -1.50 10.44
C CYS A 188 16.54 -0.22 9.83
N SER A 189 17.57 0.36 10.45
CA SER A 189 18.23 1.57 9.97
C SER A 189 18.64 1.40 8.50
N LEU A 190 19.41 0.34 8.22
CA LEU A 190 20.09 0.18 6.95
C LEU A 190 19.14 -0.09 5.77
N VAL A 191 18.16 -0.99 5.93
CA VAL A 191 17.22 -1.30 4.84
C VAL A 191 16.31 -0.10 4.57
N CYS A 192 15.82 0.57 5.62
CA CYS A 192 14.81 1.61 5.49
C CYS A 192 15.36 2.98 5.03
N LYS A 193 16.66 3.26 5.26
CA LYS A 193 17.22 4.62 5.08
C LYS A 193 18.59 4.67 4.36
N TRP A 194 19.25 3.52 4.15
CA TRP A 194 20.58 3.43 3.52
C TRP A 194 20.61 2.58 2.23
N THR A 195 19.49 1.99 1.78
CA THR A 195 19.38 1.08 0.62
C THR A 195 20.06 -0.29 0.76
N TYR A 196 20.32 -0.74 1.99
CA TYR A 196 20.80 -2.10 2.26
C TYR A 196 19.73 -3.16 1.91
N SER A 197 20.16 -4.32 1.44
CA SER A 197 19.31 -5.50 1.24
C SER A 197 19.59 -6.54 2.31
N ALA A 198 18.57 -6.99 3.03
CA ALA A 198 18.70 -8.05 4.03
C ALA A 198 19.20 -9.39 3.43
N GLU A 199 18.95 -9.64 2.14
CA GLU A 199 19.38 -10.84 1.42
C GLU A 199 20.76 -10.69 0.75
N LYS A 200 21.10 -9.48 0.28
CA LYS A 200 22.23 -9.25 -0.66
C LYS A 200 23.31 -8.32 -0.12
N GLY A 201 23.12 -7.76 1.07
CA GLY A 201 24.01 -6.77 1.65
C GLY A 201 23.93 -5.41 0.94
N TRP A 202 25.08 -4.79 0.72
CA TRP A 202 25.20 -3.49 0.06
C TRP A 202 25.24 -3.64 -1.48
N ASP A 203 24.54 -2.75 -2.19
CA ASP A 203 24.61 -2.70 -3.65
C ASP A 203 25.83 -1.89 -4.13
N ASP A 204 26.90 -2.63 -4.40
CA ASP A 204 28.16 -2.18 -5.02
C ASP A 204 27.95 -1.19 -6.19
N SER A 205 26.98 -1.48 -7.06
CA SER A 205 26.73 -0.72 -8.28
C SER A 205 26.01 0.59 -8.02
N PHE A 206 25.11 0.64 -7.04
CA PHE A 206 24.46 1.87 -6.59
C PHE A 206 25.49 2.88 -6.04
N TRP A 207 26.29 2.48 -5.06
CA TRP A 207 27.23 3.39 -4.39
C TRP A 207 28.31 3.91 -5.34
N LYS A 208 28.77 3.07 -6.29
CA LYS A 208 29.66 3.51 -7.38
C LYS A 208 28.99 4.50 -8.33
N LEU A 209 27.76 4.24 -8.76
CA LEU A 209 27.03 5.08 -9.72
C LEU A 209 26.74 6.49 -9.19
N ILE A 210 26.49 6.64 -7.88
CA ILE A 210 26.21 7.94 -7.25
C ILE A 210 27.47 8.71 -6.82
N GLY A 211 28.67 8.19 -7.08
CA GLY A 211 29.94 8.84 -6.70
C GLY A 211 30.30 8.70 -5.22
N LEU A 212 29.92 7.60 -4.59
CA LEU A 212 30.25 7.22 -3.20
C LEU A 212 31.00 5.87 -3.17
N GLU A 213 31.84 5.64 -4.17
CA GLU A 213 32.69 4.47 -4.36
C GLU A 213 33.70 4.26 -3.21
N ASP A 214 34.03 5.32 -2.47
CA ASP A 214 34.91 5.29 -1.29
C ASP A 214 34.45 4.25 -0.25
N PHE A 215 33.14 4.04 -0.10
CA PHE A 215 32.61 3.04 0.84
C PHE A 215 32.88 1.60 0.37
N VAL A 216 32.86 1.35 -0.93
CA VAL A 216 33.17 0.03 -1.49
C VAL A 216 34.66 -0.29 -1.28
N ALA A 217 35.53 0.70 -1.49
CA ALA A 217 36.98 0.56 -1.28
C ALA A 217 37.35 0.29 0.19
N ASP A 218 36.55 0.77 1.15
CA ASP A 218 36.72 0.58 2.60
C ASP A 218 35.88 -0.61 3.14
N ASN A 219 35.41 -1.52 2.27
CA ASN A 219 34.52 -2.65 2.59
C ASN A 219 33.37 -2.26 3.55
N TYR A 220 32.75 -1.11 3.26
CA TYR A 220 31.66 -0.48 4.01
C TYR A 220 31.94 -0.20 5.49
N SER A 221 33.20 -0.25 5.95
CA SER A 221 33.60 -0.12 7.37
C SER A 221 33.04 1.16 8.04
N LYS A 222 32.98 2.27 7.29
CA LYS A 222 32.46 3.55 7.77
C LYS A 222 30.96 3.54 8.04
N ILE A 223 30.17 2.80 7.25
CA ILE A 223 28.70 2.81 7.32
C ILE A 223 28.11 1.58 8.01
N GLY A 224 28.88 0.48 8.07
CA GLY A 224 28.56 -0.76 8.77
C GLY A 224 28.71 -1.98 7.87
N ASN A 225 29.50 -2.96 8.32
CA ASN A 225 29.65 -4.28 7.68
C ASN A 225 29.20 -5.45 8.58
N GLN A 226 28.75 -5.15 9.80
CA GLN A 226 28.06 -6.07 10.69
C GLN A 226 26.64 -5.55 10.93
N VAL A 227 25.64 -6.40 10.68
CA VAL A 227 24.22 -6.03 10.73
C VAL A 227 23.49 -7.06 11.57
N LEU A 228 22.59 -6.60 12.45
CA LEU A 228 21.84 -7.45 13.37
C LEU A 228 20.34 -7.10 13.33
N PRO A 229 19.44 -8.10 13.45
CA PRO A 229 18.01 -7.84 13.49
C PRO A 229 17.64 -7.09 14.80
N PRO A 230 16.62 -6.20 14.77
CA PRO A 230 16.15 -5.51 15.96
C PRO A 230 15.83 -6.46 17.12
N GLY A 231 16.25 -6.12 18.33
CA GLY A 231 16.06 -6.96 19.52
C GLY A 231 17.13 -8.03 19.75
N ALA A 232 18.08 -8.23 18.83
CA ALA A 232 19.28 -9.04 19.10
C ALA A 232 20.18 -8.38 20.16
N SER A 233 20.84 -9.17 21.01
CA SER A 233 21.77 -8.64 22.02
C SER A 233 23.10 -8.19 21.40
N LEU A 234 23.55 -6.99 21.75
CA LEU A 234 24.80 -6.41 21.27
C LEU A 234 25.98 -6.76 22.20
N GLY A 235 26.82 -7.67 21.74
CA GLY A 235 28.07 -8.06 22.41
C GLY A 235 27.84 -8.51 23.86
N ASN A 236 28.63 -7.97 24.78
CA ASN A 236 28.52 -8.25 26.22
C ASN A 236 27.56 -7.30 26.96
N GLY A 237 26.63 -6.64 26.25
CA GLY A 237 25.68 -5.70 26.83
C GLY A 237 26.30 -4.36 27.23
N LEU A 238 25.74 -3.73 28.26
CA LEU A 238 26.04 -2.34 28.64
C LEU A 238 27.47 -2.20 29.21
N THR A 239 28.28 -1.34 28.58
CA THR A 239 29.66 -1.06 29.02
C THR A 239 29.73 -0.47 30.43
N PRO A 240 30.82 -0.67 31.19
CA PRO A 240 31.02 -0.01 32.50
C PRO A 240 30.95 1.52 32.42
N GLU A 241 31.27 2.10 31.28
CA GLU A 241 31.21 3.53 30.98
C GLU A 241 29.75 3.97 30.85
N ALA A 242 29.00 3.38 29.92
CA ALA A 242 27.59 3.70 29.73
C ALA A 242 26.72 3.37 30.95
N ALA A 243 27.08 2.35 31.73
CA ALA A 243 26.46 2.05 33.02
C ALA A 243 26.51 3.23 34.00
N ARG A 244 27.65 3.96 34.07
CA ARG A 244 27.79 5.17 34.89
C ARG A 244 27.02 6.36 34.32
N ASP A 245 26.97 6.49 32.99
CA ASP A 245 26.25 7.57 32.32
C ASP A 245 24.72 7.42 32.43
N LEU A 246 24.20 6.20 32.28
CA LEU A 246 22.78 5.87 32.33
C LEU A 246 22.26 5.53 33.74
N GLY A 247 23.13 5.18 34.70
CA GLY A 247 22.72 4.79 36.05
C GLY A 247 22.15 3.37 36.14
N LEU A 248 22.66 2.46 35.30
CA LEU A 248 22.23 1.07 35.17
C LEU A 248 23.37 0.11 35.54
N PRO A 249 23.12 -1.18 35.80
CA PRO A 249 24.19 -2.15 36.00
C PRO A 249 24.99 -2.38 34.71
N ALA A 250 26.30 -2.56 34.81
CA ALA A 250 27.11 -3.00 33.67
C ALA A 250 26.79 -4.46 33.30
N GLY A 251 26.81 -4.78 32.01
CA GLY A 251 26.52 -6.12 31.49
C GLY A 251 25.04 -6.50 31.39
N ILE A 252 24.09 -5.58 31.64
CA ILE A 252 22.69 -5.81 31.22
C ILE A 252 22.61 -5.89 29.70
N ALA A 253 21.66 -6.64 29.17
CA ALA A 253 21.50 -6.75 27.73
C ALA A 253 21.16 -5.39 27.09
N VAL A 254 21.75 -5.11 25.94
CA VAL A 254 21.41 -3.94 25.12
C VAL A 254 21.04 -4.43 23.73
N ALA A 255 19.90 -4.00 23.24
CA ALA A 255 19.37 -4.46 21.97
C ALA A 255 19.95 -3.71 20.76
N ALA A 256 20.04 -4.40 19.62
CA ALA A 256 20.01 -3.78 18.31
C ALA A 256 18.71 -2.95 18.18
N SER A 257 18.88 -1.69 17.79
CA SER A 257 17.91 -0.61 17.94
C SER A 257 16.85 -0.56 16.83
N LEU A 258 15.91 0.39 16.94
CA LEU A 258 14.92 0.70 15.89
C LEU A 258 14.90 2.20 15.58
N ILE A 259 14.38 2.55 14.40
CA ILE A 259 13.90 3.92 14.16
C ILE A 259 12.61 4.14 14.97
N ASP A 260 12.41 5.34 15.52
CA ASP A 260 11.29 5.72 16.40
C ASP A 260 9.91 5.25 15.92
N ALA A 261 9.56 5.49 14.66
CA ALA A 261 8.29 5.05 14.07
C ALA A 261 8.16 3.51 13.99
N HIS A 262 9.28 2.78 13.92
CA HIS A 262 9.31 1.32 13.88
C HIS A 262 9.17 0.74 15.30
N ALA A 263 9.79 1.37 16.30
CA ALA A 263 9.53 1.05 17.71
C ALA A 263 8.06 1.31 18.09
N GLY A 264 7.49 2.44 17.65
CA GLY A 264 6.07 2.74 17.78
C GLY A 264 5.16 1.68 17.15
N GLY A 265 5.51 1.21 15.94
CA GLY A 265 4.80 0.13 15.26
C GLY A 265 4.89 -1.20 16.02
N LEU A 266 6.09 -1.63 16.42
CA LEU A 266 6.32 -2.83 17.22
C LEU A 266 5.52 -2.81 18.54
N GLY A 267 5.50 -1.65 19.22
CA GLY A 267 4.80 -1.44 20.49
C GLY A 267 3.27 -1.46 20.43
N VAL A 268 2.65 -1.53 19.23
CA VAL A 268 1.18 -1.68 19.10
C VAL A 268 0.71 -2.80 18.18
N ILE A 269 1.47 -3.16 17.14
CA ILE A 269 0.98 -4.10 16.12
C ILE A 269 0.74 -5.51 16.69
N GLY A 270 1.50 -5.89 17.73
CA GLY A 270 1.36 -7.15 18.46
C GLY A 270 0.30 -7.15 19.57
N ALA A 271 -0.43 -6.06 19.80
CA ALA A 271 -1.37 -5.95 20.93
C ALA A 271 -2.48 -7.03 20.88
N ASP A 272 -2.88 -7.52 22.06
CA ASP A 272 -4.00 -8.45 22.18
C ASP A 272 -5.33 -7.70 21.99
N VAL A 273 -6.23 -8.32 21.23
CA VAL A 273 -7.57 -7.78 20.89
C VAL A 273 -8.69 -8.77 21.18
N ARG A 274 -8.37 -9.92 21.80
CA ARG A 274 -9.34 -10.98 22.07
C ARG A 274 -10.45 -10.50 23.01
N GLY A 275 -11.70 -10.81 22.67
CA GLY A 275 -12.89 -10.38 23.41
C GLY A 275 -13.34 -8.94 23.13
N HIS A 276 -12.70 -8.21 22.22
CA HIS A 276 -13.14 -6.87 21.82
C HIS A 276 -14.09 -6.87 20.61
N GLY A 277 -14.24 -7.99 19.89
CA GLY A 277 -15.18 -8.10 18.77
C GLY A 277 -14.75 -7.34 17.52
N LEU A 278 -13.44 -7.17 17.33
CA LEU A 278 -12.86 -6.43 16.21
C LEU A 278 -12.70 -7.30 14.96
N ALA A 279 -12.71 -6.69 13.77
CA ALA A 279 -12.59 -7.42 12.50
C ALA A 279 -11.26 -8.18 12.36
N CYS A 280 -10.20 -7.73 13.01
CA CYS A 280 -8.90 -8.41 13.07
C CYS A 280 -8.80 -9.51 14.16
N GLU A 281 -9.85 -9.75 14.94
CA GLU A 281 -9.85 -10.81 15.96
C GLU A 281 -9.87 -12.19 15.28
N GLY A 282 -8.84 -13.00 15.52
CA GLY A 282 -8.61 -14.27 14.82
C GLY A 282 -7.98 -14.13 13.42
N GLN A 283 -7.73 -12.91 12.93
CA GLN A 283 -6.97 -12.68 11.70
C GLN A 283 -5.46 -12.63 11.98
N PRO A 284 -4.59 -12.92 10.98
CA PRO A 284 -3.14 -12.77 11.14
C PRO A 284 -2.75 -11.30 11.41
N VAL A 285 -1.61 -11.10 12.04
CA VAL A 285 -1.03 -9.77 12.37
C VAL A 285 -0.83 -8.88 11.12
N THR A 286 -0.72 -9.47 9.93
CA THR A 286 -0.67 -8.79 8.62
C THR A 286 -1.98 -8.09 8.21
N SER A 287 -3.07 -8.29 8.95
CA SER A 287 -4.35 -7.56 8.76
C SER A 287 -4.38 -6.19 9.44
N ARG A 288 -3.29 -5.81 10.13
CA ARG A 288 -3.20 -4.65 11.00
C ARG A 288 -2.30 -3.59 10.37
N LEU A 289 -2.76 -2.34 10.35
CA LEU A 289 -1.91 -1.19 10.00
C LEU A 289 -1.58 -0.40 11.28
N ALA A 290 -0.31 -0.32 11.65
CA ALA A 290 0.10 0.55 12.75
C ALA A 290 0.33 1.98 12.22
N VAL A 291 -0.26 2.98 12.89
CA VAL A 291 -0.21 4.39 12.47
C VAL A 291 0.39 5.22 13.61
N ILE A 292 1.66 5.58 13.44
CA ILE A 292 2.44 6.33 14.43
C ILE A 292 2.29 7.81 14.09
N CYS A 293 1.51 8.53 14.90
CA CYS A 293 1.01 9.86 14.55
C CYS A 293 1.52 10.96 15.51
N GLY A 294 2.30 11.90 14.95
CA GLY A 294 3.00 12.96 15.69
C GLY A 294 3.23 14.20 14.84
N THR A 295 4.48 14.68 14.74
CA THR A 295 4.84 15.84 13.89
C THR A 295 4.53 15.55 12.40
N SER A 296 5.07 14.43 11.93
CA SER A 296 4.69 13.65 10.76
C SER A 296 3.83 12.44 11.19
N SER A 297 3.33 11.64 10.25
CA SER A 297 2.73 10.33 10.57
C SER A 297 3.28 9.24 9.66
N CYS A 298 3.51 8.05 10.20
CA CYS A 298 3.99 6.87 9.46
C CYS A 298 3.00 5.71 9.56
N HIS A 299 2.87 4.95 8.47
CA HIS A 299 1.87 3.91 8.26
C HIS A 299 2.58 2.58 7.96
N MET A 300 2.68 1.74 9.00
CA MET A 300 3.44 0.49 9.00
C MET A 300 2.53 -0.71 8.73
N GLY A 301 2.58 -1.25 7.52
CA GLY A 301 1.86 -2.47 7.12
C GLY A 301 2.84 -3.62 6.88
N ILE A 302 2.54 -4.81 7.41
CA ILE A 302 3.44 -5.97 7.29
C ILE A 302 2.83 -7.13 6.49
N SER A 303 3.66 -7.80 5.70
CA SER A 303 3.28 -8.93 4.83
C SER A 303 4.30 -10.08 4.96
N LYS A 304 3.85 -11.33 4.69
CA LYS A 304 4.76 -12.49 4.65
C LYS A 304 5.67 -12.48 3.41
N ASP A 305 5.12 -11.99 2.31
CA ASP A 305 5.75 -11.91 0.99
C ASP A 305 6.10 -10.45 0.67
N PRO A 306 7.09 -10.18 -0.20
CA PRO A 306 7.45 -8.82 -0.60
C PRO A 306 6.36 -8.19 -1.50
N ILE A 307 5.66 -7.18 -0.98
CA ILE A 307 4.67 -6.39 -1.72
C ILE A 307 5.30 -5.03 -2.08
N PHE A 308 5.44 -4.73 -3.37
CA PHE A 308 5.93 -3.44 -3.87
C PHE A 308 4.77 -2.48 -4.12
N VAL A 309 4.79 -1.31 -3.49
CA VAL A 309 3.69 -0.34 -3.53
C VAL A 309 4.22 1.01 -4.05
N PRO A 310 3.74 1.50 -5.21
CA PRO A 310 4.20 2.77 -5.77
C PRO A 310 4.04 3.94 -4.79
N GLY A 311 5.08 4.77 -4.66
CA GLY A 311 5.11 5.92 -3.75
C GLY A 311 5.02 5.60 -2.26
N VAL A 312 5.20 4.33 -1.87
CA VAL A 312 5.32 3.87 -0.48
C VAL A 312 6.69 3.21 -0.32
N TRP A 313 7.32 3.37 0.84
CA TRP A 313 8.66 2.80 1.08
C TRP A 313 8.56 1.32 1.50
N GLY A 314 9.58 0.53 1.19
CA GLY A 314 9.55 -0.92 1.30
C GLY A 314 9.33 -1.61 -0.06
N PRO A 315 9.14 -2.95 -0.09
CA PRO A 315 9.05 -3.84 1.06
C PRO A 315 10.43 -4.07 1.71
N TYR A 316 10.52 -3.94 3.03
CA TYR A 316 11.75 -4.12 3.80
C TYR A 316 11.68 -5.37 4.68
N PHE A 317 12.50 -6.39 4.40
CA PHE A 317 12.49 -7.63 5.18
C PHE A 317 13.07 -7.44 6.60
N SER A 318 12.39 -7.98 7.60
CA SER A 318 12.76 -8.00 9.02
C SER A 318 13.05 -6.62 9.66
N ALA A 319 12.50 -5.54 9.07
CA ALA A 319 12.83 -4.16 9.41
C ALA A 319 12.14 -3.58 10.66
N MET A 320 11.13 -4.28 11.20
CA MET A 320 10.36 -3.85 12.39
C MET A 320 9.92 -5.06 13.21
N VAL A 321 9.27 -6.01 12.55
CA VAL A 321 9.03 -7.36 13.06
C VAL A 321 9.93 -8.30 12.26
N PRO A 322 10.77 -9.13 12.89
CA PRO A 322 11.53 -10.19 12.21
C PRO A 322 10.61 -11.08 11.35
N GLY A 323 11.15 -11.70 10.31
CA GLY A 323 10.44 -12.68 9.48
C GLY A 323 9.27 -12.12 8.65
N PHE A 324 9.00 -10.82 8.68
CA PHE A 324 7.99 -10.14 7.87
C PHE A 324 8.63 -9.04 7.01
N TRP A 325 8.00 -8.74 5.88
CA TRP A 325 8.28 -7.56 5.08
C TRP A 325 7.46 -6.37 5.55
N LEU A 326 8.07 -5.19 5.64
CA LEU A 326 7.44 -3.94 6.03
C LEU A 326 7.23 -3.02 4.81
N ASN A 327 6.02 -2.50 4.66
CA ASN A 327 5.74 -1.31 3.88
C ASN A 327 5.55 -0.11 4.83
N GLU A 328 6.22 1.00 4.54
CA GLU A 328 6.33 2.21 5.35
C GLU A 328 5.76 3.42 4.58
N GLY A 329 4.43 3.54 4.57
CA GLY A 329 3.76 4.75 4.08
C GLY A 329 4.01 5.93 5.02
N GLY A 330 3.83 7.17 4.56
CA GLY A 330 3.89 8.31 5.46
C GLY A 330 3.36 9.63 4.92
N GLN A 331 3.03 10.51 5.86
CA GLN A 331 2.55 11.87 5.65
C GLN A 331 3.55 12.85 6.31
N SER A 332 4.27 13.61 5.48
CA SER A 332 5.41 14.45 5.88
C SER A 332 5.09 15.45 6.99
N VAL A 333 3.87 16.01 6.99
CA VAL A 333 3.37 16.91 8.03
C VAL A 333 1.95 16.52 8.42
N THR A 334 1.71 16.33 9.73
CA THR A 334 0.37 16.06 10.28
C THR A 334 0.11 16.91 11.52
N GLY A 335 0.76 16.62 12.65
CA GLY A 335 0.71 17.48 13.84
C GLY A 335 1.32 18.85 13.57
N LYS A 336 2.40 18.93 12.79
CA LYS A 336 2.99 20.21 12.34
C LYS A 336 2.02 21.02 11.46
N LEU A 337 1.20 20.35 10.65
CA LEU A 337 0.19 21.00 9.81
C LEU A 337 -0.97 21.55 10.66
N ILE A 338 -1.48 20.75 11.59
CA ILE A 338 -2.49 21.18 12.57
C ILE A 338 -1.99 22.41 13.35
N ASP A 339 -0.74 22.38 13.83
CA ASP A 339 -0.11 23.51 14.52
C ASP A 339 0.04 24.74 13.64
N HIS A 340 0.47 24.58 12.38
CA HIS A 340 0.62 25.69 11.44
C HIS A 340 -0.72 26.38 11.16
N VAL A 341 -1.76 25.59 10.86
CA VAL A 341 -3.11 26.10 10.59
C VAL A 341 -3.72 26.77 11.82
N VAL A 342 -3.62 26.15 13.00
CA VAL A 342 -4.21 26.70 14.24
C VAL A 342 -3.49 27.96 14.70
N ARG A 343 -2.15 28.00 14.67
CA ARG A 343 -1.35 29.16 15.10
C ARG A 343 -1.34 30.31 14.08
N GLY A 344 -1.52 30.00 12.80
CA GLY A 344 -1.54 30.99 11.71
C GLY A 344 -2.84 31.78 11.58
N HIS A 345 -3.92 31.37 12.26
CA HIS A 345 -5.23 31.99 12.15
C HIS A 345 -5.39 33.23 13.07
N ALA A 346 -6.10 34.26 12.60
CA ALA A 346 -6.27 35.52 13.31
C ALA A 346 -6.90 35.36 14.72
N ALA A 347 -7.80 34.40 14.90
CA ALA A 347 -8.43 34.08 16.19
C ALA A 347 -7.54 33.31 17.19
N PHE A 348 -6.28 32.95 16.84
CA PHE A 348 -5.40 32.19 17.74
C PHE A 348 -5.16 32.85 19.12
N PRO A 349 -4.95 34.17 19.26
CA PRO A 349 -4.81 34.80 20.58
C PRO A 349 -6.08 34.69 21.45
N GLU A 350 -7.26 34.72 20.82
CA GLU A 350 -8.54 34.54 21.52
C GLU A 350 -8.70 33.09 22.00
N LEU A 351 -8.37 32.11 21.14
CA LEU A 351 -8.30 30.70 21.49
C LEU A 351 -7.32 30.45 22.64
N GLN A 352 -6.12 31.03 22.59
CA GLN A 352 -5.10 30.88 23.63
C GLN A 352 -5.58 31.44 24.97
N ALA A 353 -6.21 32.62 24.97
CA ALA A 353 -6.80 33.20 26.18
C ALA A 353 -7.93 32.33 26.76
N LYS A 354 -8.85 31.85 25.91
CA LYS A 354 -9.98 30.99 26.30
C LYS A 354 -9.56 29.61 26.80
N ALA A 355 -8.53 29.00 26.20
CA ALA A 355 -7.96 27.73 26.62
C ALA A 355 -7.22 27.86 27.97
N THR A 356 -6.40 28.92 28.11
CA THR A 356 -5.70 29.24 29.37
C THR A 356 -6.68 29.48 30.52
N ALA A 357 -7.77 30.23 30.28
CA ALA A 357 -8.82 30.49 31.27
C ALA A 357 -9.61 29.24 31.70
N ARG A 358 -9.49 28.12 30.98
CA ARG A 358 -10.05 26.81 31.33
C ARG A 358 -9.00 25.78 31.79
N CYS A 359 -7.73 26.17 31.86
CA CYS A 359 -6.59 25.29 32.12
C CYS A 359 -6.54 24.06 31.18
N GLN A 360 -6.89 24.26 29.90
CA GLN A 360 -6.95 23.23 28.86
C GLN A 360 -5.97 23.53 27.72
N SER A 361 -5.58 22.51 26.95
CA SER A 361 -4.84 22.71 25.71
C SER A 361 -5.73 23.37 24.64
N VAL A 362 -5.13 24.08 23.69
CA VAL A 362 -5.88 24.75 22.61
C VAL A 362 -6.71 23.76 21.78
N TYR A 363 -6.19 22.55 21.52
CA TYR A 363 -6.92 21.50 20.78
C TYR A 363 -8.07 20.89 21.59
N ALA A 364 -7.91 20.72 22.91
CA ALA A 364 -9.00 20.28 23.79
C ALA A 364 -10.11 21.33 23.88
N TYR A 365 -9.75 22.62 23.86
CA TYR A 365 -10.72 23.71 23.70
C TYR A 365 -11.43 23.63 22.34
N LEU A 366 -10.68 23.52 21.22
CA LEU A 366 -11.25 23.46 19.87
C LEU A 366 -12.21 22.26 19.69
N ASN A 367 -11.85 21.08 20.20
CA ASN A 367 -12.75 19.92 20.21
C ASN A 367 -14.05 20.22 20.97
N SER A 368 -13.93 20.80 22.17
CA SER A 368 -15.08 21.19 23.00
C SER A 368 -15.93 22.29 22.33
N HIS A 369 -15.32 23.16 21.52
CA HIS A 369 -15.98 24.22 20.78
C HIS A 369 -16.73 23.68 19.54
N LEU A 370 -16.11 22.76 18.80
CA LEU A 370 -16.75 21.98 17.73
C LEU A 370 -18.01 21.25 18.24
N ASP A 371 -17.93 20.65 19.43
CA ASP A 371 -19.06 19.99 20.07
C ASP A 371 -20.21 20.92 20.48
N LEU A 372 -19.94 22.22 20.70
CA LEU A 372 -20.96 23.24 20.92
C LEU A 372 -21.59 23.71 19.61
N ILE A 373 -20.80 23.93 18.56
CA ILE A 373 -21.30 24.53 17.29
C ILE A 373 -21.95 23.52 16.34
N LYS A 374 -21.67 22.21 16.46
CA LYS A 374 -22.31 21.14 15.64
C LYS A 374 -23.83 21.03 15.81
N LYS A 375 -24.39 21.59 16.89
CA LYS A 375 -25.82 21.55 17.23
C LYS A 375 -26.34 20.11 17.24
N ALA A 376 -27.20 19.74 16.27
CA ALA A 376 -27.79 18.41 16.15
C ALA A 376 -27.17 17.54 15.03
N ARG A 377 -26.10 18.01 14.37
CA ARG A 377 -25.38 17.24 13.34
C ARG A 377 -24.16 16.52 13.95
N PRO A 378 -23.70 15.39 13.39
CA PRO A 378 -22.39 14.83 13.73
C PRO A 378 -21.28 15.84 13.38
N VAL A 379 -20.21 15.87 14.17
CA VAL A 379 -19.19 16.94 14.12
C VAL A 379 -18.55 17.08 12.73
N GLY A 380 -18.28 15.96 12.05
CA GLY A 380 -17.67 15.92 10.73
C GLY A 380 -18.48 16.56 9.58
N PHE A 381 -19.75 16.93 9.80
CA PHE A 381 -20.57 17.65 8.82
C PHE A 381 -20.46 19.19 8.92
N LEU A 382 -19.66 19.72 9.83
CA LEU A 382 -19.39 21.16 9.93
C LEU A 382 -18.56 21.70 8.75
N THR A 383 -17.84 20.82 8.05
CA THR A 383 -16.88 21.09 6.97
C THR A 383 -17.43 20.77 5.57
N VAL A 384 -18.75 20.60 5.44
CA VAL A 384 -19.38 20.22 4.15
C VAL A 384 -19.08 21.22 3.02
N ASP A 385 -18.83 22.49 3.35
CA ASP A 385 -18.48 23.55 2.40
C ASP A 385 -16.99 23.95 2.46
N LEU A 386 -16.15 23.32 3.31
CA LEU A 386 -14.75 23.72 3.59
C LEU A 386 -13.81 22.52 3.54
N HIS A 387 -12.84 22.51 2.62
CA HIS A 387 -11.93 21.37 2.43
C HIS A 387 -10.46 21.81 2.40
N VAL A 388 -9.57 20.90 2.81
CA VAL A 388 -8.12 21.13 2.87
C VAL A 388 -7.41 20.02 2.08
N TRP A 389 -6.44 20.38 1.26
CA TRP A 389 -5.46 19.45 0.69
C TRP A 389 -4.19 19.48 1.56
N PRO A 390 -3.73 18.34 2.14
CA PRO A 390 -2.80 18.35 3.26
C PRO A 390 -1.32 18.54 2.88
N ASP A 391 -0.95 18.45 1.60
CA ASP A 391 0.45 18.43 1.12
C ASP A 391 1.15 19.81 1.17
N PHE A 392 1.04 20.54 2.29
CA PHE A 392 1.74 21.80 2.55
C PHE A 392 3.28 21.67 2.45
N HIS A 393 3.80 20.44 2.57
CA HIS A 393 5.22 20.11 2.50
C HIS A 393 5.50 18.98 1.49
N GLY A 394 4.76 18.97 0.36
CA GLY A 394 4.77 17.87 -0.61
C GLY A 394 4.06 16.63 -0.10
N ASN A 395 3.90 15.63 -0.98
CA ASN A 395 3.35 14.32 -0.62
C ASN A 395 4.48 13.28 -0.55
N ARG A 396 4.62 12.60 0.59
CA ARG A 396 5.49 11.43 0.70
C ARG A 396 4.83 10.17 0.14
N SER A 397 3.59 9.88 0.54
CA SER A 397 2.85 8.69 0.08
C SER A 397 1.36 8.94 -0.13
N PRO A 398 0.72 8.26 -1.10
CA PRO A 398 1.31 7.36 -2.10
C PRO A 398 1.73 8.06 -3.40
N LEU A 399 1.72 9.40 -3.47
CA LEU A 399 2.01 10.14 -4.72
C LEU A 399 3.52 10.38 -4.93
N ALA A 400 4.30 10.39 -3.85
CA ALA A 400 5.76 10.62 -3.84
C ALA A 400 6.24 11.87 -4.62
N ASP A 401 5.43 12.93 -4.60
CA ASP A 401 5.72 14.21 -5.25
C ASP A 401 5.97 15.32 -4.21
N LEU A 402 7.25 15.64 -4.02
CA LEU A 402 7.74 16.71 -3.14
C LEU A 402 7.38 18.13 -3.66
N THR A 403 6.97 18.25 -4.93
CA THR A 403 6.59 19.55 -5.53
C THR A 403 5.18 19.99 -5.13
N LEU A 404 4.30 19.07 -4.72
CA LEU A 404 2.92 19.35 -4.30
C LEU A 404 2.83 20.38 -3.16
N LYS A 405 1.70 21.09 -3.11
CA LYS A 405 1.45 22.21 -2.19
C LYS A 405 0.05 22.11 -1.61
N GLY A 406 -0.12 22.66 -0.40
CA GLY A 406 -1.40 22.71 0.30
C GLY A 406 -2.42 23.62 -0.39
N MET A 407 -3.70 23.31 -0.20
CA MET A 407 -4.83 24.09 -0.70
C MET A 407 -5.92 24.15 0.36
N VAL A 408 -6.67 25.25 0.42
CA VAL A 408 -7.90 25.35 1.22
C VAL A 408 -9.01 25.92 0.33
N THR A 409 -10.16 25.26 0.27
CA THR A 409 -11.35 25.70 -0.47
C THR A 409 -12.50 25.93 0.51
N GLY A 410 -13.44 26.83 0.16
CA GLY A 410 -14.58 27.19 1.04
C GLY A 410 -14.36 28.38 1.97
N LEU A 411 -13.25 29.11 1.80
CA LEU A 411 -12.90 30.27 2.64
C LEU A 411 -13.96 31.37 2.59
N LYS A 412 -14.17 32.01 3.75
CA LYS A 412 -15.09 33.14 3.96
C LYS A 412 -14.30 34.42 4.27
N LEU A 413 -14.99 35.55 4.36
CA LEU A 413 -14.43 36.81 4.85
C LEU A 413 -14.46 36.94 6.38
N SER A 414 -15.11 36.01 7.08
CA SER A 414 -15.03 35.87 8.53
C SER A 414 -13.72 35.17 8.93
N GLN A 415 -13.22 35.49 10.13
CA GLN A 415 -11.98 34.94 10.70
C GLN A 415 -12.12 34.74 12.22
N ASP A 416 -13.28 34.27 12.66
CA ASP A 416 -13.59 34.12 14.09
C ASP A 416 -13.15 32.75 14.66
N LEU A 417 -13.57 32.45 15.89
CA LEU A 417 -13.23 31.21 16.58
C LEU A 417 -14.02 29.99 16.06
N ASP A 418 -15.20 30.19 15.48
CA ASP A 418 -15.96 29.12 14.81
C ASP A 418 -15.29 28.78 13.47
N ASP A 419 -14.88 29.78 12.69
CA ASP A 419 -14.09 29.58 11.45
C ASP A 419 -12.79 28.81 11.75
N LEU A 420 -12.05 29.20 12.80
CA LEU A 420 -10.83 28.51 13.25
C LEU A 420 -11.10 27.05 13.61
N ALA A 421 -12.18 26.78 14.36
CA ALA A 421 -12.55 25.43 14.76
C ALA A 421 -12.91 24.55 13.55
N ILE A 422 -13.66 25.07 12.59
CA ILE A 422 -14.06 24.35 11.37
C ILE A 422 -12.85 24.12 10.46
N LEU A 423 -11.92 25.07 10.34
CA LEU A 423 -10.67 24.91 9.57
C LEU A 423 -9.72 23.89 10.21
N TYR A 424 -9.64 23.86 11.54
CA TYR A 424 -8.93 22.82 12.29
C TYR A 424 -9.54 21.43 12.03
N LEU A 425 -10.88 21.30 12.08
CA LEU A 425 -11.57 20.05 11.75
C LEU A 425 -11.30 19.60 10.30
N ALA A 426 -11.39 20.52 9.33
CA ALA A 426 -11.12 20.21 7.92
C ALA A 426 -9.67 19.74 7.72
N THR A 427 -8.73 20.29 8.48
CA THR A 427 -7.32 19.88 8.49
C THR A 427 -7.11 18.48 9.07
N VAL A 428 -7.80 18.16 10.18
CA VAL A 428 -7.80 16.81 10.77
C VAL A 428 -8.40 15.78 9.81
N GLN A 429 -9.51 16.13 9.14
CA GLN A 429 -10.14 15.30 8.12
C GLN A 429 -9.23 15.10 6.89
N ALA A 430 -8.55 16.15 6.41
CA ALA A 430 -7.61 16.05 5.30
C ALA A 430 -6.44 15.08 5.58
N ILE A 431 -5.93 15.07 6.82
CA ILE A 431 -4.92 14.10 7.25
C ILE A 431 -5.50 12.67 7.24
N ALA A 432 -6.74 12.48 7.70
CA ALA A 432 -7.43 11.19 7.66
C ALA A 432 -7.74 10.72 6.22
N PHE A 433 -8.10 11.62 5.29
CA PHE A 433 -8.23 11.30 3.87
C PHE A 433 -6.89 10.91 3.23
N GLY A 434 -5.78 11.55 3.62
CA GLY A 434 -4.44 11.11 3.21
C GLY A 434 -4.05 9.73 3.78
N THR A 435 -4.43 9.42 5.02
CA THR A 435 -4.28 8.06 5.58
C THR A 435 -5.10 7.05 4.79
N ARG A 436 -6.36 7.38 4.44
CA ARG A 436 -7.22 6.55 3.59
C ARG A 436 -6.59 6.30 2.21
N LEU A 437 -6.01 7.32 1.57
CA LEU A 437 -5.36 7.19 0.27
C LEU A 437 -4.12 6.26 0.33
N ILE A 438 -3.39 6.26 1.45
CA ILE A 438 -2.29 5.31 1.70
C ILE A 438 -2.84 3.88 1.88
N ILE A 439 -3.94 3.69 2.62
CA ILE A 439 -4.61 2.39 2.78
C ILE A 439 -5.08 1.84 1.43
N GLU A 440 -5.79 2.65 0.63
CA GLU A 440 -6.30 2.25 -0.68
C GLU A 440 -5.14 1.87 -1.64
N ALA A 441 -3.97 2.51 -1.53
CA ALA A 441 -2.78 2.13 -2.29
C ALA A 441 -2.11 0.82 -1.81
N LEU A 442 -2.04 0.59 -0.48
CA LEU A 442 -1.53 -0.65 0.10
C LEU A 442 -2.42 -1.85 -0.29
N GLU A 443 -3.73 -1.69 -0.21
CA GLU A 443 -4.71 -2.73 -0.56
C GLU A 443 -4.74 -3.03 -2.06
N ALA A 444 -4.70 -1.99 -2.91
CA ALA A 444 -4.63 -2.18 -4.37
C ALA A 444 -3.37 -2.93 -4.84
N ALA A 445 -2.29 -2.91 -4.05
CA ALA A 445 -1.06 -3.65 -4.30
C ALA A 445 -1.02 -5.06 -3.68
N GLY A 446 -1.96 -5.40 -2.78
CA GLY A 446 -2.11 -6.76 -2.24
C GLY A 446 -2.11 -6.90 -0.71
N HIS A 447 -2.03 -5.81 0.07
CA HIS A 447 -2.32 -5.89 1.51
C HIS A 447 -3.82 -6.17 1.74
N SER A 448 -4.19 -6.64 2.93
CA SER A 448 -5.58 -6.94 3.28
C SER A 448 -5.84 -6.46 4.72
N LEU A 449 -6.14 -5.17 4.85
CA LEU A 449 -6.18 -4.47 6.13
C LEU A 449 -7.61 -4.46 6.71
N SER A 450 -7.75 -4.56 8.02
CA SER A 450 -9.06 -4.62 8.67
C SER A 450 -9.17 -3.84 9.97
N THR A 451 -8.06 -3.30 10.51
CA THR A 451 -8.04 -2.51 11.75
C THR A 451 -6.78 -1.63 11.81
N LEU A 452 -6.95 -0.39 12.29
CA LEU A 452 -5.86 0.57 12.50
C LEU A 452 -5.41 0.55 13.96
N PHE A 453 -4.10 0.58 14.21
CA PHE A 453 -3.50 0.62 15.55
C PHE A 453 -2.78 1.96 15.71
N LEU A 454 -3.41 2.94 16.37
CA LEU A 454 -2.91 4.31 16.47
C LEU A 454 -2.11 4.54 17.76
N CYS A 455 -0.91 5.11 17.64
CA CYS A 455 -0.09 5.56 18.77
C CYS A 455 0.63 6.89 18.48
N GLY A 456 1.24 7.49 19.49
CA GLY A 456 1.95 8.76 19.39
C GLY A 456 1.15 9.97 19.89
N GLY A 457 1.68 11.18 19.67
CA GLY A 457 1.13 12.40 20.25
C GLY A 457 -0.31 12.73 19.80
N LEU A 458 -0.66 12.41 18.55
CA LEU A 458 -1.99 12.72 18.00
C LEU A 458 -3.07 11.72 18.40
N SER A 459 -2.72 10.49 18.80
CA SER A 459 -3.70 9.50 19.28
C SER A 459 -4.39 9.94 20.59
N LYS A 460 -3.77 10.86 21.33
CA LYS A 460 -4.33 11.52 22.53
C LYS A 460 -5.47 12.49 22.21
N ASN A 461 -5.73 12.79 20.94
CA ASN A 461 -6.80 13.68 20.48
C ASN A 461 -8.01 12.85 20.00
N PRO A 462 -9.13 12.82 20.75
CA PRO A 462 -10.27 11.96 20.40
C PRO A 462 -10.95 12.35 19.08
N LEU A 463 -10.89 13.63 18.68
CA LEU A 463 -11.39 14.06 17.38
C LEU A 463 -10.53 13.51 16.23
N PHE A 464 -9.21 13.50 16.40
CA PHE A 464 -8.28 12.94 15.41
C PHE A 464 -8.54 11.44 15.22
N VAL A 465 -8.65 10.70 16.34
CA VAL A 465 -8.96 9.26 16.34
C VAL A 465 -10.31 8.97 15.68
N GLN A 466 -11.37 9.69 16.05
CA GLN A 466 -12.71 9.47 15.48
C GLN A 466 -12.76 9.80 13.98
N MET A 467 -12.14 10.91 13.54
CA MET A 467 -12.11 11.24 12.10
C MET A 467 -11.31 10.23 11.28
N HIS A 468 -10.29 9.58 11.84
CA HIS A 468 -9.61 8.47 11.14
C HIS A 468 -10.52 7.25 11.02
N ALA A 469 -11.22 6.85 12.08
CA ALA A 469 -12.20 5.76 12.02
C ALA A 469 -13.33 6.05 11.01
N ASP A 470 -13.94 7.23 11.09
CA ASP A 470 -15.08 7.64 10.26
C ASP A 470 -14.72 7.70 8.77
N ILE A 471 -13.52 8.18 8.42
CA ILE A 471 -13.10 8.39 7.01
C ILE A 471 -12.53 7.12 6.38
N THR A 472 -11.77 6.32 7.13
CA THR A 472 -11.22 5.05 6.62
C THR A 472 -12.25 3.92 6.63
N GLY A 473 -13.29 4.01 7.48
CA GLY A 473 -14.26 2.94 7.70
C GLY A 473 -13.73 1.78 8.54
N MET A 474 -12.50 1.89 9.07
CA MET A 474 -11.86 0.84 9.86
C MET A 474 -11.95 1.13 11.37
N PRO A 475 -12.09 0.11 12.23
CA PRO A 475 -11.93 0.27 13.66
C PRO A 475 -10.53 0.79 14.00
N VAL A 476 -10.45 1.70 14.98
CA VAL A 476 -9.19 2.19 15.55
C VAL A 476 -8.97 1.58 16.93
N VAL A 477 -7.85 0.90 17.11
CA VAL A 477 -7.31 0.45 18.39
C VAL A 477 -6.32 1.49 18.89
N LEU A 478 -6.40 1.80 20.18
CA LEU A 478 -5.40 2.56 20.92
C LEU A 478 -4.76 1.62 21.96
N SER A 479 -3.45 1.74 22.16
CA SER A 479 -2.79 1.02 23.26
C SER A 479 -3.27 1.56 24.62
N GLN A 480 -3.33 0.69 25.63
CA GLN A 480 -3.49 1.11 27.02
C GLN A 480 -2.32 2.01 27.46
N GLU A 481 -1.11 1.69 26.99
CA GLU A 481 0.11 2.45 27.30
C GLU A 481 0.35 3.53 26.24
N VAL A 482 0.13 4.78 26.66
CA VAL A 482 0.07 5.97 25.80
C VAL A 482 1.41 6.29 25.11
N GLU A 483 2.53 5.97 25.74
CA GLU A 483 3.88 6.15 25.18
C GLU A 483 4.36 4.85 24.49
N SER A 484 3.58 4.34 23.54
CA SER A 484 3.79 3.00 22.95
C SER A 484 5.13 2.84 22.21
N VAL A 485 5.79 3.93 21.81
CA VAL A 485 7.16 3.93 21.24
C VAL A 485 8.18 3.43 22.26
N LEU A 486 8.14 3.97 23.49
CA LEU A 486 8.99 3.55 24.60
C LEU A 486 8.71 2.10 25.02
N VAL A 487 7.47 1.63 24.90
CA VAL A 487 7.12 0.21 25.09
C VAL A 487 7.76 -0.65 24.00
N GLY A 488 7.76 -0.18 22.75
CA GLY A 488 8.50 -0.80 21.64
C GLY A 488 10.01 -0.94 21.92
N ALA A 489 10.67 0.12 22.38
CA ALA A 489 12.08 0.06 22.78
C ALA A 489 12.31 -0.86 23.99
N ALA A 490 11.41 -0.87 24.97
CA ALA A 490 11.49 -1.79 26.10
C ALA A 490 11.33 -3.27 25.67
N ILE A 491 10.50 -3.56 24.67
CA ILE A 491 10.37 -4.90 24.05
C ILE A 491 11.69 -5.34 23.39
N LEU A 492 12.43 -4.44 22.73
CA LEU A 492 13.76 -4.76 22.21
C LEU A 492 14.71 -5.20 23.34
N GLY A 493 14.76 -4.42 24.43
CA GLY A 493 15.55 -4.75 25.62
C GLY A 493 15.12 -6.08 26.26
N ALA A 494 13.83 -6.38 26.28
CA ALA A 494 13.28 -7.62 26.79
C ALA A 494 13.70 -8.84 25.95
N CYS A 495 13.64 -8.74 24.61
CA CYS A 495 14.12 -9.78 23.70
C CYS A 495 15.64 -9.99 23.84
N ALA A 496 16.43 -8.91 23.88
CA ALA A 496 17.88 -8.99 24.03
C ALA A 496 18.30 -9.63 25.38
N SER A 497 17.47 -9.50 26.42
CA SER A 497 17.74 -10.09 27.75
C SER A 497 17.57 -11.61 27.85
N GLY A 498 16.98 -12.24 26.82
CA GLY A 498 16.64 -13.66 26.80
C GLY A 498 15.38 -14.05 27.60
N ASP A 499 14.76 -13.12 28.35
CA ASP A 499 13.50 -13.41 29.10
C ASP A 499 12.30 -13.69 28.18
N PHE A 500 12.39 -13.32 26.89
CA PHE A 500 11.41 -13.64 25.86
C PHE A 500 12.12 -14.25 24.64
N ALA A 501 11.54 -15.31 24.06
CA ALA A 501 12.12 -16.11 22.98
C ALA A 501 12.03 -15.40 21.60
N SER A 502 12.76 -14.29 21.48
CA SER A 502 12.70 -13.33 20.36
C SER A 502 11.31 -12.70 20.16
N VAL A 503 11.15 -11.91 19.08
CA VAL A 503 9.85 -11.37 18.64
C VAL A 503 9.01 -12.45 17.91
N GLN A 504 9.60 -13.59 17.55
CA GLN A 504 8.93 -14.70 16.86
C GLN A 504 9.56 -16.08 17.18
N LEU A 505 8.96 -16.89 18.06
CA LEU A 505 9.10 -18.37 17.97
C LEU A 505 8.09 -19.17 18.84
N GLN A 506 6.94 -19.49 18.24
CA GLN A 506 6.12 -20.67 18.58
C GLN A 506 6.11 -21.68 17.41
N THR A 507 7.23 -21.80 16.68
CA THR A 507 7.29 -22.60 15.43
C THR A 507 7.13 -24.11 15.66
N PHE A 508 7.34 -24.59 16.89
CA PHE A 508 6.85 -25.91 17.33
C PHE A 508 5.98 -25.75 18.58
N ASN A 509 4.67 -25.91 18.41
CA ASN A 509 3.68 -25.77 19.46
C ASN A 509 3.64 -27.06 20.31
N THR A 510 4.68 -27.26 21.11
CA THR A 510 4.82 -28.38 22.05
C THR A 510 4.15 -28.02 23.39
N ALA A 511 3.50 -29.00 24.04
CA ALA A 511 2.77 -28.76 25.28
C ALA A 511 3.70 -28.46 26.47
N ALA A 512 4.98 -28.85 26.37
CA ALA A 512 6.04 -28.49 27.29
C ALA A 512 7.11 -27.66 26.53
N PRO A 513 7.19 -26.34 26.70
CA PRO A 513 8.17 -25.50 26.02
C PRO A 513 9.58 -25.74 26.59
N CYS A 514 10.55 -26.08 25.74
CA CYS A 514 11.95 -26.18 26.15
C CYS A 514 12.65 -24.81 26.11
N GLN A 515 13.16 -24.37 27.26
CA GLN A 515 13.89 -23.11 27.47
C GLN A 515 15.39 -23.31 27.74
N ASP A 516 15.83 -24.53 28.01
CA ASP A 516 17.24 -24.91 28.22
C ASP A 516 17.52 -26.27 27.57
N VAL A 517 18.72 -26.45 27.00
CA VAL A 517 19.23 -27.71 26.44
C VAL A 517 19.08 -28.87 27.43
N LYS A 518 19.26 -28.60 28.73
CA LYS A 518 19.10 -29.63 29.79
C LYS A 518 17.67 -30.19 29.86
N GLN A 519 16.65 -29.44 29.44
CA GLN A 519 15.26 -29.90 29.44
C GLN A 519 15.01 -30.96 28.35
N LEU A 520 15.79 -30.97 27.26
CA LEU A 520 15.71 -32.00 26.21
C LEU A 520 16.16 -33.38 26.71
N THR A 521 17.01 -33.45 27.75
CA THR A 521 17.54 -34.72 28.31
C THR A 521 16.46 -35.67 28.86
N ASN A 522 15.24 -35.18 29.09
CA ASN A 522 14.12 -36.01 29.58
C ASN A 522 13.39 -36.79 28.47
N GLY A 523 13.64 -36.48 27.19
CA GLY A 523 13.03 -37.13 26.02
C GLY A 523 11.57 -36.78 25.74
N VAL A 524 10.92 -35.96 26.55
CA VAL A 524 9.47 -35.66 26.43
C VAL A 524 9.20 -34.80 25.20
N ALA A 525 9.91 -33.67 25.06
CA ALA A 525 9.77 -32.79 23.91
C ALA A 525 10.18 -33.48 22.59
N MET A 526 11.22 -34.31 22.61
CA MET A 526 11.64 -35.12 21.45
C MET A 526 10.52 -36.05 20.96
N ALA A 527 9.81 -36.70 21.88
CA ALA A 527 8.69 -37.56 21.54
C ALA A 527 7.47 -36.77 21.01
N GLN A 528 7.17 -35.60 21.61
CA GLN A 528 6.13 -34.71 21.11
C GLN A 528 6.44 -34.19 19.68
N VAL A 529 7.72 -33.90 19.38
CA VAL A 529 8.16 -33.52 18.02
C VAL A 529 8.05 -34.68 17.03
N LEU A 530 8.45 -35.90 17.40
CA LEU A 530 8.28 -37.09 16.56
C LEU A 530 6.79 -37.38 16.25
N HIS A 531 5.91 -37.23 17.23
CA HIS A 531 4.46 -37.29 17.04
C HIS A 531 3.95 -36.22 16.06
N GLN A 532 4.49 -35.00 16.08
CA GLN A 532 4.09 -33.94 15.14
C GLN A 532 4.64 -34.16 13.71
N ILE A 533 5.82 -34.77 13.58
CA ILE A 533 6.42 -35.15 12.28
C ILE A 533 5.57 -36.22 11.59
N ASP A 534 5.27 -37.33 12.28
CA ASP A 534 4.45 -38.42 11.73
C ASP A 534 3.49 -38.98 12.78
N VAL A 535 2.27 -38.43 12.79
CA VAL A 535 1.16 -38.83 13.66
C VAL A 535 0.70 -40.27 13.39
N ALA A 536 0.94 -40.80 12.18
CA ALA A 536 0.50 -42.15 11.79
C ALA A 536 1.47 -43.23 12.30
N TRP A 537 2.77 -42.93 12.37
CA TRP A 537 3.78 -43.82 12.93
C TRP A 537 3.97 -43.65 14.44
N PHE A 538 4.12 -42.41 14.91
CA PHE A 538 4.37 -42.06 16.31
C PHE A 538 3.06 -41.75 17.06
N ASP A 539 2.09 -42.66 17.00
CA ASP A 539 0.72 -42.44 17.48
C ASP A 539 0.58 -42.12 18.99
N GLU A 540 -0.62 -41.75 19.45
CA GLU A 540 -0.86 -41.51 20.88
C GLU A 540 -0.59 -42.76 21.75
N SER A 541 -0.73 -43.98 21.19
CA SER A 541 -0.40 -45.23 21.88
C SER A 541 1.11 -45.41 22.10
N TRP A 542 1.95 -44.80 21.24
CA TRP A 542 3.40 -44.71 21.39
C TRP A 542 3.79 -43.56 22.32
N LEU A 543 3.22 -42.37 22.11
CA LEU A 543 3.54 -41.18 22.89
C LEU A 543 3.22 -41.37 24.39
N SER A 544 2.10 -42.00 24.72
CA SER A 544 1.71 -42.36 26.10
C SER A 544 2.64 -43.36 26.82
N ARG A 545 3.65 -43.93 26.12
CA ARG A 545 4.70 -44.76 26.73
C ARG A 545 5.84 -43.91 27.32
N ILE A 546 5.92 -42.64 26.96
CA ILE A 546 6.87 -41.65 27.49
C ILE A 546 6.29 -41.08 28.79
N LYS A 547 7.14 -40.91 29.82
CA LYS A 547 6.71 -40.34 31.11
C LYS A 547 7.03 -38.86 31.16
N GLU A 548 6.04 -38.03 31.42
CA GLU A 548 6.22 -36.57 31.53
C GLU A 548 6.78 -36.17 32.92
N ASP A 549 6.27 -36.76 34.00
CA ASP A 549 6.83 -36.64 35.36
C ASP A 549 8.18 -37.36 35.50
N THR A 550 9.26 -36.75 34.99
CA THR A 550 10.62 -37.29 35.08
C THR A 550 11.40 -36.78 36.30
N GLY A 551 11.21 -35.51 36.67
CA GLY A 551 12.11 -34.80 37.59
C GLY A 551 13.58 -34.96 37.18
N ASP A 552 14.48 -35.03 38.18
CA ASP A 552 15.89 -35.39 37.99
C ASP A 552 16.20 -36.88 38.15
N ASN A 553 15.20 -37.74 38.00
CA ASN A 553 15.42 -39.19 38.02
C ASN A 553 16.01 -39.67 36.69
N TRP A 554 17.34 -39.69 36.60
CA TRP A 554 18.09 -40.09 35.40
C TRP A 554 17.64 -41.43 34.81
N ARG A 555 17.18 -42.39 35.64
CA ARG A 555 16.66 -43.68 35.17
C ARG A 555 15.36 -43.55 34.37
N ILE A 556 14.54 -42.55 34.67
CA ILE A 556 13.33 -42.24 33.90
C ILE A 556 13.72 -41.50 32.61
N LYS A 557 14.64 -40.52 32.69
CA LYS A 557 15.21 -39.83 31.52
C LYS A 557 15.78 -40.85 30.50
N ALA A 558 16.64 -41.77 30.95
CA ALA A 558 17.19 -42.86 30.13
C ALA A 558 16.12 -43.83 29.60
N SER A 559 15.08 -44.15 30.40
CA SER A 559 13.96 -44.97 29.95
C SER A 559 13.08 -44.29 28.89
N ASN A 560 13.01 -42.95 28.87
CA ASN A 560 12.34 -42.19 27.83
C ASN A 560 13.20 -42.12 26.56
N LEU A 561 14.45 -41.66 26.65
CA LEU A 561 15.34 -41.57 25.48
C LEU A 561 15.55 -42.93 24.79
N LYS A 562 15.58 -44.04 25.54
CA LYS A 562 15.65 -45.37 24.93
C LYS A 562 14.42 -45.72 24.07
N LYS A 563 13.23 -45.22 24.42
CA LYS A 563 12.01 -45.40 23.60
C LYS A 563 12.00 -44.46 22.40
N VAL A 564 12.50 -43.23 22.57
CA VAL A 564 12.69 -42.26 21.48
C VAL A 564 13.64 -42.84 20.42
N LEU A 565 14.85 -43.25 20.83
CA LEU A 565 15.82 -43.88 19.92
C LEU A 565 15.28 -45.16 19.30
N GLN A 566 14.61 -46.04 20.05
CA GLN A 566 14.02 -47.25 19.49
C GLN A 566 12.90 -46.94 18.47
N GLY A 567 12.08 -45.90 18.72
CA GLY A 567 11.06 -45.46 17.76
C GLY A 567 11.66 -44.91 16.47
N ILE A 568 12.73 -44.11 16.57
CA ILE A 568 13.52 -43.61 15.44
C ILE A 568 14.13 -44.77 14.63
N MET A 569 14.77 -45.74 15.31
CA MET A 569 15.39 -46.88 14.64
C MET A 569 14.36 -47.76 13.90
N SER A 570 13.18 -47.99 14.48
CA SER A 570 12.07 -48.65 13.79
C SER A 570 11.54 -47.82 12.62
N TYR A 571 11.39 -46.49 12.74
CA TYR A 571 10.97 -45.63 11.63
C TYR A 571 11.95 -45.70 10.44
N TYR A 572 13.25 -45.56 10.70
CA TYR A 572 14.27 -45.70 9.65
C TYR A 572 14.23 -47.07 8.97
N ASN A 573 14.24 -48.16 9.73
CA ASN A 573 14.37 -49.51 9.20
C ASN A 573 13.06 -50.06 8.58
N GLU A 574 11.89 -49.72 9.13
CA GLU A 574 10.60 -50.30 8.75
C GLU A 574 9.77 -49.38 7.84
N PHE A 575 9.92 -48.05 7.94
CA PHE A 575 9.18 -47.08 7.11
C PHE A 575 10.04 -46.46 6.00
N LEU A 576 11.28 -46.05 6.30
CA LEU A 576 12.19 -45.47 5.30
C LEU A 576 13.02 -46.53 4.53
N GLY A 577 13.14 -47.75 5.07
CA GLY A 577 13.97 -48.83 4.49
C GLY A 577 15.48 -48.58 4.60
N GLN A 578 15.88 -47.72 5.54
CA GLN A 578 17.24 -47.18 5.73
C GLN A 578 17.92 -47.79 6.96
N GLN A 579 19.25 -47.93 6.93
CA GLN A 579 20.02 -48.54 8.03
C GLN A 579 21.04 -47.55 8.59
N ILE A 580 20.67 -46.96 9.74
CA ILE A 580 21.52 -46.07 10.53
C ILE A 580 22.84 -46.79 10.87
N SER A 581 23.96 -46.23 10.41
CA SER A 581 25.31 -46.71 10.74
C SER A 581 25.57 -46.68 12.25
N GLU A 582 26.30 -47.66 12.78
CA GLU A 582 26.63 -47.75 14.22
C GLU A 582 27.34 -46.49 14.75
N GLU A 583 28.06 -45.76 13.90
CA GLU A 583 28.71 -44.47 14.24
C GLU A 583 27.73 -43.32 14.57
N LEU A 584 26.47 -43.42 14.13
CA LEU A 584 25.44 -42.40 14.31
C LEU A 584 24.51 -42.68 15.50
N ILE A 585 24.67 -43.83 16.17
CA ILE A 585 23.83 -44.23 17.31
C ILE A 585 24.37 -43.56 18.60
N PRO A 586 23.58 -42.70 19.27
CA PRO A 586 24.08 -41.90 20.40
C PRO A 586 24.13 -42.68 21.73
N ASP A 587 25.13 -42.37 22.58
CA ASP A 587 25.21 -42.95 23.93
C ASP A 587 24.23 -42.25 24.90
N LEU A 588 23.07 -42.88 25.07
CA LEU A 588 22.00 -42.43 25.95
C LEU A 588 22.39 -42.27 27.42
N ASN A 589 23.47 -42.92 27.89
CA ASN A 589 23.94 -42.76 29.27
C ASN A 589 24.65 -41.40 29.43
N GLN A 590 25.49 -41.02 28.47
CA GLN A 590 26.19 -39.72 28.48
C GLN A 590 25.20 -38.53 28.36
N ILE A 591 24.13 -38.69 27.58
CA ILE A 591 23.04 -37.70 27.52
C ILE A 591 22.33 -37.53 28.89
N THR A 592 22.20 -38.60 29.69
CA THR A 592 21.33 -38.60 30.89
C THR A 592 22.06 -38.48 32.23
N GLU A 593 23.34 -38.83 32.28
CA GLU A 593 24.21 -38.63 33.45
C GLU A 593 25.05 -37.35 33.32
N CYS A 594 25.55 -37.02 32.12
CA CYS A 594 26.45 -35.88 31.89
C CYS A 594 25.79 -34.67 31.20
N SER A 595 24.58 -34.80 30.65
CA SER A 595 23.99 -33.82 29.71
C SER A 595 24.88 -33.55 28.48
N ASP A 596 25.56 -34.58 27.96
CA ASP A 596 26.51 -34.40 26.86
C ASP A 596 25.85 -33.83 25.59
N SER A 597 26.42 -32.75 25.05
CA SER A 597 25.85 -32.01 23.92
C SER A 597 26.14 -32.63 22.55
N VAL A 598 27.16 -33.49 22.43
CA VAL A 598 27.53 -34.16 21.17
C VAL A 598 26.62 -35.36 20.95
N GLU A 599 26.43 -36.19 21.97
CA GLU A 599 25.50 -37.33 21.91
C GLU A 599 24.04 -36.86 21.82
N LEU A 600 23.68 -35.75 22.50
CA LEU A 600 22.38 -35.10 22.34
C LEU A 600 22.20 -34.53 20.92
N GLY A 601 23.26 -33.96 20.34
CA GLY A 601 23.29 -33.48 18.96
C GLY A 601 23.01 -34.59 17.94
N ARG A 602 23.66 -35.75 18.06
CA ARG A 602 23.38 -36.94 17.23
C ARG A 602 21.93 -37.41 17.34
N LEU A 603 21.35 -37.43 18.55
CA LEU A 603 19.95 -37.82 18.72
C LEU A 603 18.99 -36.83 18.04
N LEU A 604 19.28 -35.53 18.09
CA LEU A 604 18.51 -34.50 17.38
C LEU A 604 18.71 -34.57 15.86
N GLN A 605 19.91 -34.90 15.37
CA GLN A 605 20.22 -35.14 13.96
C GLN A 605 19.35 -36.27 13.39
N LEU A 606 19.19 -37.38 14.10
CA LEU A 606 18.28 -38.46 13.66
C LEU A 606 16.80 -38.04 13.64
N ILE A 607 16.34 -37.18 14.57
CA ILE A 607 14.96 -36.64 14.55
C ILE A 607 14.75 -35.69 13.36
N LEU A 608 15.73 -34.83 13.08
CA LEU A 608 15.75 -33.98 11.89
C LEU A 608 15.70 -34.80 10.59
N GLY A 609 16.44 -35.91 10.54
CA GLY A 609 16.39 -36.87 9.44
C GLY A 609 15.03 -37.54 9.26
N CYS A 610 14.26 -37.77 10.33
CA CYS A 610 12.86 -38.20 10.24
C CYS A 610 11.98 -37.11 9.60
N ALA A 611 12.13 -35.86 10.04
CA ALA A 611 11.33 -34.72 9.54
C ALA A 611 11.53 -34.47 8.03
N VAL A 612 12.77 -34.60 7.54
CA VAL A 612 13.13 -34.38 6.12
C VAL A 612 12.71 -35.55 5.21
N ASN A 613 12.43 -36.74 5.76
CA ASN A 613 12.08 -37.93 4.98
C ASN A 613 10.61 -38.39 5.09
N CYS A 614 9.84 -37.87 6.05
CA CYS A 614 8.40 -38.16 6.20
C CYS A 614 7.53 -37.74 4.99
N GLU A 615 6.27 -38.19 4.94
CA GLU A 615 5.33 -37.80 3.87
C GLU A 615 5.14 -36.27 3.78
N LYS A 616 5.14 -35.58 4.93
CA LYS A 616 4.99 -34.13 5.05
C LYS A 616 6.27 -33.33 4.80
N LYS A 617 7.37 -33.95 4.36
CA LYS A 617 8.70 -33.31 4.28
C LYS A 617 8.74 -31.93 3.62
N GLN A 618 7.85 -31.61 2.69
CA GLN A 618 7.76 -30.27 2.10
C GLN A 618 7.46 -29.17 3.15
N GLU A 619 6.61 -29.46 4.14
CA GLU A 619 6.28 -28.53 5.24
C GLU A 619 7.51 -28.33 6.15
N HIS A 620 8.20 -29.41 6.52
CA HIS A 620 9.39 -29.34 7.38
C HIS A 620 10.61 -28.73 6.67
N ILE A 621 10.83 -29.07 5.39
CA ILE A 621 11.88 -28.46 4.55
C ILE A 621 11.59 -26.96 4.36
N GLN A 622 10.34 -26.57 4.06
CA GLN A 622 10.00 -25.15 3.95
C GLN A 622 10.25 -24.39 5.26
N ASN A 623 9.95 -24.99 6.42
CA ASN A 623 10.26 -24.39 7.71
C ASN A 623 11.78 -24.30 7.98
N ILE A 624 12.56 -25.33 7.61
CA ILE A 624 14.04 -25.27 7.66
C ILE A 624 14.58 -24.13 6.79
N MET A 625 14.04 -23.95 5.58
CA MET A 625 14.38 -22.86 4.67
C MET A 625 13.94 -21.45 5.15
N THR A 626 13.29 -21.34 6.32
CA THR A 626 12.99 -20.06 7.00
C THR A 626 13.84 -19.78 8.24
N LEU A 627 14.80 -20.66 8.58
CA LEU A 627 15.76 -20.41 9.66
C LEU A 627 16.84 -19.40 9.23
N GLU A 628 17.62 -18.88 10.17
CA GLU A 628 18.80 -18.04 9.87
C GLU A 628 19.81 -18.82 9.02
N GLU A 629 20.48 -18.18 8.04
CA GLU A 629 21.41 -18.87 7.11
C GLU A 629 22.52 -19.65 7.82
N SER A 630 23.03 -19.16 8.95
CA SER A 630 24.00 -19.88 9.79
C SER A 630 23.43 -21.21 10.31
N VAL A 631 22.18 -21.19 10.78
CA VAL A 631 21.43 -22.35 11.27
C VAL A 631 21.02 -23.25 10.12
N GLN A 632 20.59 -22.70 8.97
CA GLN A 632 20.33 -23.47 7.75
C GLN A 632 21.58 -24.22 7.31
N HIS A 633 22.76 -23.60 7.35
CA HIS A 633 24.00 -24.28 6.97
C HIS A 633 24.34 -25.40 7.96
N VAL A 634 24.21 -25.21 9.28
CA VAL A 634 24.44 -26.29 10.26
C VAL A 634 23.42 -27.42 10.10
N VAL A 635 22.14 -27.10 9.93
CA VAL A 635 21.05 -28.07 9.71
C VAL A 635 21.23 -28.82 8.39
N MET A 636 21.63 -28.13 7.32
CA MET A 636 21.87 -28.73 6.01
C MET A 636 23.17 -29.55 5.99
N THR A 637 24.22 -29.16 6.71
CA THR A 637 25.40 -30.02 6.94
C THR A 637 24.99 -31.27 7.71
N ALA A 638 24.18 -31.16 8.77
CA ALA A 638 23.70 -32.31 9.53
C ALA A 638 22.82 -33.27 8.70
N ILE A 639 22.03 -32.75 7.75
CA ILE A 639 21.28 -33.54 6.76
C ILE A 639 22.22 -34.17 5.71
N GLN A 640 23.23 -33.45 5.25
CA GLN A 640 24.23 -33.97 4.31
C GLN A 640 25.08 -35.08 4.93
N GLU A 641 25.46 -34.99 6.21
CA GLU A 641 26.15 -36.06 6.95
C GLU A 641 25.31 -37.35 7.05
N LEU A 642 23.98 -37.22 7.23
CA LEU A 642 23.06 -38.36 7.20
C LEU A 642 22.97 -38.97 5.80
N MET A 643 22.72 -38.16 4.77
CA MET A 643 22.47 -38.68 3.41
C MET A 643 23.74 -39.11 2.66
N SER A 644 24.92 -38.57 3.00
CA SER A 644 26.19 -38.92 2.33
C SER A 644 26.79 -40.26 2.80
N LYS A 645 26.34 -40.80 3.95
CA LYS A 645 26.76 -42.12 4.44
C LYS A 645 25.89 -43.29 3.96
N GLU A 646 24.78 -43.05 3.25
CA GLU A 646 23.84 -44.09 2.78
C GLU A 646 23.90 -44.38 1.28
N ILE A 647 25.06 -44.80 0.74
CA ILE A 647 25.09 -45.62 -0.48
C ILE A 647 26.08 -46.78 -0.30
N VAL A 648 25.58 -47.90 0.24
CA VAL A 648 26.26 -49.21 0.18
C VAL A 648 25.28 -50.24 -0.38
N SER A 649 25.16 -50.30 -1.69
CA SER A 649 24.44 -51.37 -2.39
C SER A 649 25.40 -52.53 -2.73
N CYS A 650 24.94 -53.76 -2.48
CA CYS A 650 25.71 -54.98 -2.74
C CYS A 650 25.85 -55.22 -4.26
N PRO A 651 27.00 -55.69 -4.79
CA PRO A 651 27.40 -55.36 -6.16
C PRO A 651 26.85 -56.30 -7.24
N THR A 652 26.45 -55.72 -8.37
CA THR A 652 26.38 -56.39 -9.68
C THR A 652 26.97 -55.49 -10.76
N ASN A 653 28.17 -55.84 -11.24
CA ASN A 653 28.87 -55.37 -12.44
C ASN A 653 28.49 -54.00 -13.04
N ASP A 654 29.35 -52.99 -12.88
CA ASP A 654 29.67 -52.07 -14.00
C ASP A 654 31.07 -51.42 -13.83
N ALA A 655 32.12 -52.25 -13.88
CA ALA A 655 33.53 -51.86 -13.69
C ALA A 655 34.15 -51.11 -14.90
N VAL A 656 33.39 -50.18 -15.49
CA VAL A 656 33.77 -49.43 -16.70
C VAL A 656 33.64 -47.91 -16.48
N GLY A 657 32.55 -47.44 -15.89
CA GLY A 657 32.31 -45.99 -15.70
C GLY A 657 33.27 -45.31 -14.71
N GLU A 658 33.69 -46.03 -13.67
CA GLU A 658 34.61 -45.52 -12.64
C GLU A 658 36.00 -45.18 -13.23
N LEU A 659 36.44 -45.95 -14.23
CA LEU A 659 37.73 -45.73 -14.90
C LEU A 659 37.69 -44.50 -15.84
N GLU A 660 36.59 -44.28 -16.57
CA GLU A 660 36.43 -43.06 -17.38
C GLU A 660 36.36 -41.80 -16.52
N GLN A 661 35.72 -41.86 -15.35
CA GLN A 661 35.59 -40.70 -14.47
C GLN A 661 36.91 -40.37 -13.73
N GLN A 662 37.72 -41.37 -13.39
CA GLN A 662 39.10 -41.17 -12.93
C GLN A 662 40.00 -40.61 -14.05
N LEU A 663 39.92 -41.18 -15.26
CA LEU A 663 40.70 -40.73 -16.41
C LEU A 663 40.40 -39.27 -16.78
N LYS A 664 39.14 -38.83 -16.66
CA LYS A 664 38.76 -37.44 -16.95
C LYS A 664 39.36 -36.46 -15.93
N ARG A 665 39.31 -36.75 -14.63
CA ARG A 665 39.95 -35.90 -13.60
C ARG A 665 41.47 -35.82 -13.80
N ALA A 666 42.11 -36.98 -14.04
CA ALA A 666 43.55 -37.03 -14.32
C ALA A 666 43.96 -36.29 -15.60
N LEU A 667 43.07 -36.14 -16.58
CA LEU A 667 43.30 -35.31 -17.77
C LEU A 667 43.12 -33.82 -17.49
N GLU A 668 42.15 -33.44 -16.65
CA GLU A 668 41.89 -32.06 -16.24
C GLU A 668 43.05 -31.54 -15.35
N GLU A 669 43.46 -32.32 -14.34
CA GLU A 669 44.66 -32.07 -13.51
C GLU A 669 45.95 -31.99 -14.36
N LEU A 670 46.12 -32.86 -15.35
CA LEU A 670 47.27 -32.82 -16.26
C LEU A 670 47.25 -31.58 -17.16
N GLN A 671 46.09 -31.06 -17.54
CA GLN A 671 45.99 -29.84 -18.34
C GLN A 671 46.35 -28.59 -17.52
N GLU A 672 45.93 -28.55 -16.26
CA GLU A 672 46.25 -27.48 -15.31
C GLU A 672 47.75 -27.45 -14.97
N ALA A 673 48.32 -28.62 -14.62
CA ALA A 673 49.77 -28.77 -14.41
C ALA A 673 50.63 -28.49 -15.67
N LEU A 674 50.08 -28.65 -16.88
CA LEU A 674 50.75 -28.23 -18.11
C LEU A 674 50.69 -26.72 -18.35
N ALA A 675 49.68 -26.02 -17.84
CA ALA A 675 49.61 -24.56 -17.88
C ALA A 675 50.61 -23.93 -16.89
N GLU A 676 50.57 -24.36 -15.61
CA GLU A 676 51.53 -23.91 -14.58
C GLU A 676 52.99 -24.15 -15.03
N LYS A 677 53.26 -25.31 -15.64
CA LYS A 677 54.57 -25.65 -16.17
C LYS A 677 55.06 -24.67 -17.23
N GLU A 678 54.21 -24.23 -18.16
CA GLU A 678 54.65 -23.34 -19.24
C GLU A 678 54.75 -21.87 -18.76
N GLU A 679 53.97 -21.46 -17.77
CA GLU A 679 54.15 -20.18 -17.05
C GLU A 679 55.48 -20.17 -16.27
N LEU A 680 55.76 -21.21 -15.47
CA LEU A 680 57.06 -21.41 -14.83
C LEU A 680 58.22 -21.42 -15.84
N ARG A 681 57.99 -21.94 -17.04
CA ARG A 681 58.99 -21.99 -18.12
C ARG A 681 59.28 -20.61 -18.72
N GLN A 682 58.27 -19.76 -18.91
CA GLN A 682 58.48 -18.35 -19.25
C GLN A 682 59.26 -17.65 -18.13
N ARG A 683 58.91 -17.89 -16.86
CA ARG A 683 59.60 -17.29 -15.72
C ARG A 683 61.06 -17.75 -15.58
N CYS A 684 61.36 -19.01 -15.91
CA CYS A 684 62.74 -19.48 -16.04
C CYS A 684 63.48 -18.79 -17.19
N GLN A 685 62.85 -18.55 -18.35
CA GLN A 685 63.51 -17.84 -19.46
C GLN A 685 63.83 -16.36 -19.13
N GLU A 686 62.95 -15.66 -18.40
CA GLU A 686 63.26 -14.31 -17.89
C GLU A 686 64.46 -14.32 -16.93
N LEU A 687 64.52 -15.31 -16.03
CA LEU A 687 65.62 -15.46 -15.08
C LEU A 687 66.94 -15.86 -15.74
N ASP A 688 66.93 -16.76 -16.72
CA ASP A 688 68.11 -17.12 -17.52
C ASP A 688 68.66 -15.90 -18.29
N MET A 689 67.78 -15.02 -18.81
CA MET A 689 68.20 -13.76 -19.44
C MET A 689 68.87 -12.80 -18.44
N GLN A 690 68.34 -12.68 -17.22
CA GLN A 690 68.96 -11.85 -16.17
C GLN A 690 70.30 -12.43 -15.68
N VAL A 691 70.38 -13.76 -15.51
CA VAL A 691 71.63 -14.45 -15.16
C VAL A 691 72.68 -14.27 -16.27
N THR A 692 72.30 -14.33 -17.54
CA THR A 692 73.21 -14.12 -18.67
C THR A 692 73.83 -12.72 -18.64
N ALA A 693 73.01 -11.67 -18.45
CA ALA A 693 73.49 -10.29 -18.37
C ALA A 693 74.49 -10.07 -17.21
N LEU A 694 74.21 -10.64 -16.03
CA LEU A 694 75.11 -10.59 -14.88
C LEU A 694 76.39 -11.43 -15.07
N GLN A 695 76.32 -12.49 -15.89
CA GLN A 695 77.49 -13.31 -16.22
C GLN A 695 78.45 -12.57 -17.16
N ASP A 696 77.93 -11.81 -18.12
CA ASP A 696 78.73 -10.99 -19.04
C ASP A 696 79.40 -9.79 -18.32
N GLU A 697 78.67 -9.11 -17.42
CA GLU A 697 79.23 -8.06 -16.56
C GLU A 697 80.39 -8.60 -15.68
N LYS A 698 80.18 -9.77 -15.06
CA LYS A 698 81.23 -10.48 -14.31
C LYS A 698 82.44 -10.84 -15.18
N ASN A 699 82.24 -11.31 -16.40
CA ASN A 699 83.33 -11.68 -17.32
C ASN A 699 84.18 -10.45 -17.71
N SER A 700 83.56 -9.28 -17.90
CA SER A 700 84.26 -8.02 -18.18
C SER A 700 85.18 -7.62 -17.03
N LEU A 701 84.68 -7.66 -15.79
CA LEU A 701 85.43 -7.28 -14.58
C LEU A 701 86.58 -8.25 -14.23
N VAL A 702 86.50 -9.52 -14.64
CA VAL A 702 87.62 -10.48 -14.52
C VAL A 702 88.73 -10.14 -15.51
N SER A 703 88.39 -9.83 -16.76
CA SER A 703 89.34 -9.45 -17.82
C SER A 703 90.15 -8.19 -17.45
N GLU A 704 89.53 -7.19 -16.81
CA GLU A 704 90.26 -6.02 -16.30
C GLU A 704 91.25 -6.36 -15.18
N ASN A 705 90.94 -7.31 -14.29
CA ASN A 705 91.85 -7.71 -13.21
C ASN A 705 93.09 -8.45 -13.72
N GLU A 706 92.91 -9.34 -14.71
CA GLU A 706 94.02 -10.08 -15.32
C GLU A 706 94.98 -9.14 -16.06
N MET A 707 94.45 -8.20 -16.85
CA MET A 707 95.25 -7.22 -17.60
C MET A 707 95.93 -6.14 -16.72
N MET A 708 95.56 -6.05 -15.43
CA MET A 708 96.21 -5.16 -14.46
C MET A 708 97.34 -5.87 -13.69
N ASN A 709 97.24 -7.18 -13.46
CA ASN A 709 98.34 -7.98 -12.90
C ASN A 709 99.51 -8.11 -13.90
N GLU A 710 99.24 -8.40 -15.19
CA GLU A 710 100.32 -8.55 -16.20
C GLU A 710 101.16 -7.27 -16.39
N LYS A 711 100.62 -6.09 -16.05
CA LYS A 711 101.34 -4.80 -16.13
C LYS A 711 102.21 -4.52 -14.90
N LEU A 712 102.06 -5.29 -13.82
CA LEU A 712 102.84 -5.12 -12.59
C LEU A 712 104.19 -5.86 -12.66
N ASP A 713 104.24 -6.99 -13.36
CA ASP A 713 105.43 -7.86 -13.47
C ASP A 713 106.46 -7.43 -14.55
N GLN A 714 106.15 -6.43 -15.39
CA GLN A 714 106.96 -6.10 -16.58
C GLN A 714 107.88 -4.87 -16.44
N LEU A 715 108.03 -4.28 -15.24
CA LEU A 715 108.88 -3.10 -15.00
C LEU A 715 109.80 -3.22 -13.78
N ASP A 716 110.55 -4.34 -13.68
CA ASP A 716 111.76 -4.44 -12.86
C ASP A 716 112.97 -4.89 -13.70
N GLY A 717 114.15 -4.34 -13.40
CA GLY A 717 115.43 -4.59 -14.08
C GLY A 717 115.61 -3.87 -15.44
N SER A 718 116.40 -2.79 -15.51
CA SER A 718 117.84 -2.81 -15.89
C SER A 718 118.07 -2.86 -17.42
N PHE A 719 119.01 -2.15 -18.07
CA PHE A 719 120.46 -2.08 -17.77
C PHE A 719 121.19 -0.81 -18.27
N ASP A 720 122.37 -0.65 -17.69
CA ASP A 720 123.57 0.16 -18.00
C ASP A 720 123.80 0.63 -19.46
N ASP A 721 124.25 1.85 -19.79
CA ASP A 721 125.30 2.76 -19.23
C ASP A 721 126.67 2.63 -19.93
N PRO A 722 127.30 3.76 -20.31
CA PRO A 722 128.70 3.96 -19.90
C PRO A 722 129.01 5.39 -19.42
N ASN A 723 128.84 5.60 -18.11
CA ASN A 723 129.46 6.60 -17.24
C ASN A 723 129.27 8.10 -17.55
N THR A 724 128.15 8.68 -17.12
CA THR A 724 128.22 9.92 -16.32
C THR A 724 126.97 10.19 -15.47
N MET A 725 127.16 10.72 -14.26
CA MET A 725 126.08 11.04 -13.30
C MET A 725 125.09 12.12 -13.82
N VAL A 726 125.45 12.86 -14.87
CA VAL A 726 124.61 13.86 -15.55
C VAL A 726 123.59 13.19 -16.48
N ALA A 727 123.97 12.11 -17.17
CA ALA A 727 123.09 11.42 -18.12
C ALA A 727 121.82 10.89 -17.45
N LYS A 728 121.94 10.33 -16.22
CA LYS A 728 120.79 9.84 -15.45
C LYS A 728 119.81 10.95 -15.02
N LYS A 729 120.27 12.19 -14.84
CA LYS A 729 119.38 13.35 -14.64
C LYS A 729 118.78 13.88 -15.94
N TYR A 730 119.56 13.90 -17.02
CA TYR A 730 119.09 14.31 -18.35
C TYR A 730 117.97 13.38 -18.83
N PHE A 731 118.18 12.06 -18.76
CA PHE A 731 117.18 11.06 -19.13
C PHE A 731 115.92 11.12 -18.26
N HIS A 732 116.05 11.34 -16.94
CA HIS A 732 114.87 11.48 -16.06
C HIS A 732 114.08 12.76 -16.35
N ALA A 733 114.75 13.89 -16.64
CA ALA A 733 114.09 15.13 -17.03
C ALA A 733 113.49 15.06 -18.45
N GLN A 734 114.11 14.32 -19.38
CA GLN A 734 113.57 14.08 -20.71
C GLN A 734 112.35 13.14 -20.65
N LEU A 735 112.40 12.08 -19.85
CA LEU A 735 111.25 11.21 -19.60
C LEU A 735 110.10 11.97 -18.92
N GLN A 736 110.38 12.87 -17.98
CA GLN A 736 109.35 13.76 -17.41
C GLN A 736 108.80 14.75 -18.44
N LEU A 737 109.62 15.24 -19.38
CA LEU A 737 109.15 16.10 -20.46
C LEU A 737 108.24 15.33 -21.44
N GLU A 738 108.64 14.12 -21.82
CA GLU A 738 107.86 13.22 -22.69
C GLU A 738 106.57 12.78 -21.99
N GLN A 739 106.59 12.48 -20.68
CA GLN A 739 105.40 12.23 -19.87
C GLN A 739 104.46 13.43 -19.81
N LEU A 740 104.96 14.65 -19.56
CA LEU A 740 104.14 15.87 -19.53
C LEU A 740 103.62 16.28 -20.92
N GLN A 741 104.30 15.86 -22.00
CA GLN A 741 103.82 16.02 -23.38
C GLN A 741 102.76 14.98 -23.74
N GLU A 742 102.93 13.71 -23.34
CA GLU A 742 101.88 12.69 -23.51
C GLU A 742 100.64 13.01 -22.65
N GLU A 743 100.84 13.51 -21.42
CA GLU A 743 99.76 13.99 -20.55
C GLU A 743 99.07 15.22 -21.14
N ASN A 744 99.80 16.20 -21.71
CA ASN A 744 99.19 17.29 -22.47
C ASN A 744 98.39 16.77 -23.67
N PHE A 745 98.95 15.83 -24.45
CA PHE A 745 98.27 15.29 -25.62
C PHE A 745 97.01 14.51 -25.23
N ARG A 746 97.04 13.73 -24.13
CA ARG A 746 95.85 13.10 -23.54
C ARG A 746 94.83 14.12 -23.03
N LEU A 747 95.27 15.21 -22.40
CA LEU A 747 94.38 16.25 -21.88
C LEU A 747 93.78 17.11 -23.01
N GLU A 748 94.49 17.35 -24.11
CA GLU A 748 93.94 17.99 -25.31
C GLU A 748 92.99 17.06 -26.05
N ALA A 749 93.32 15.78 -26.22
CA ALA A 749 92.41 14.79 -26.79
C ALA A 749 91.13 14.66 -25.94
N ALA A 750 91.25 14.45 -24.63
CA ALA A 750 90.10 14.37 -23.73
C ALA A 750 89.28 15.67 -23.69
N LYS A 751 89.93 16.85 -23.78
CA LYS A 751 89.25 18.14 -23.92
C LYS A 751 88.45 18.25 -25.22
N ASP A 752 88.97 17.72 -26.33
CA ASP A 752 88.23 17.68 -27.59
C ASP A 752 87.13 16.61 -27.59
N ASP A 753 87.32 15.46 -26.94
CA ASP A 753 86.26 14.46 -26.69
C ASP A 753 85.14 15.05 -25.82
N TYR A 754 85.49 15.76 -24.72
CA TYR A 754 84.52 16.49 -23.90
C TYR A 754 83.83 17.62 -24.67
N ARG A 755 84.53 18.30 -25.59
CA ARG A 755 83.94 19.32 -26.44
C ARG A 755 82.93 18.72 -27.42
N VAL A 756 83.26 17.62 -28.09
CA VAL A 756 82.33 16.87 -28.95
C VAL A 756 81.15 16.33 -28.14
N HIS A 757 81.36 15.89 -26.90
CA HIS A 757 80.29 15.46 -26.01
C HIS A 757 79.36 16.63 -25.62
N CYS A 758 79.91 17.81 -25.33
CA CYS A 758 79.11 19.03 -25.11
C CYS A 758 78.34 19.45 -26.37
N GLU A 759 78.97 19.43 -27.55
CA GLU A 759 78.33 19.77 -28.84
C GLU A 759 77.15 18.80 -29.15
N GLU A 760 77.28 17.50 -28.85
CA GLU A 760 76.21 16.52 -29.00
C GLU A 760 75.13 16.63 -27.89
N LEU A 761 75.49 16.98 -26.66
CA LEU A 761 74.52 17.26 -25.59
C LEU A 761 73.72 18.54 -25.86
N GLU A 762 74.33 19.59 -26.39
CA GLU A 762 73.63 20.80 -26.85
C GLU A 762 72.67 20.49 -27.98
N LYS A 763 73.08 19.66 -28.96
CA LYS A 763 72.21 19.17 -30.04
C LYS A 763 71.02 18.37 -29.50
N GLN A 764 71.24 17.44 -28.57
CA GLN A 764 70.16 16.68 -27.92
C GLN A 764 69.21 17.60 -27.12
N LEU A 765 69.74 18.62 -26.45
CA LEU A 765 68.94 19.60 -25.72
C LEU A 765 68.05 20.42 -26.67
N ILE A 766 68.55 20.79 -27.86
CA ILE A 766 67.77 21.43 -28.92
C ILE A 766 66.70 20.48 -29.49
N GLU A 767 67.02 19.20 -29.72
CA GLU A 767 66.05 18.19 -30.15
C GLU A 767 64.94 17.98 -29.10
N PHE A 768 65.28 17.99 -27.81
CA PHE A 768 64.29 17.95 -26.72
C PHE A 768 63.45 19.23 -26.61
N GLN A 769 64.03 20.42 -26.86
CA GLN A 769 63.26 21.68 -26.92
C GLN A 769 62.24 21.65 -28.05
N HIS A 770 62.65 21.30 -29.28
CA HIS A 770 61.74 21.19 -30.43
C HIS A 770 60.58 20.21 -30.15
N ARG A 771 60.90 19.06 -29.53
CA ARG A 771 59.91 18.04 -29.16
C ARG A 771 58.97 18.49 -28.05
N ASN A 772 59.45 19.32 -27.12
CA ASN A 772 58.62 19.94 -26.09
C ASN A 772 57.68 21.00 -26.68
N ASP A 773 58.14 21.77 -27.66
CA ASP A 773 57.33 22.77 -28.36
C ASP A 773 56.25 22.10 -29.24
N GLU A 774 56.59 21.01 -29.93
CA GLU A 774 55.62 20.13 -30.62
C GLU A 774 54.53 19.61 -29.66
N LEU A 775 54.93 19.06 -28.51
CA LEU A 775 54.00 18.55 -27.49
C LEU A 775 53.15 19.67 -26.88
N THR A 776 53.71 20.86 -26.71
CA THR A 776 52.98 22.05 -26.22
C THR A 776 51.92 22.49 -27.23
N SER A 777 52.28 22.57 -28.52
CA SER A 777 51.36 22.86 -29.63
C SER A 777 50.22 21.84 -29.71
N LEU A 778 50.55 20.53 -29.65
CA LEU A 778 49.54 19.47 -29.66
C LEU A 778 48.62 19.53 -28.42
N ALA A 779 49.14 19.95 -27.27
CA ALA A 779 48.34 20.20 -26.07
C ALA A 779 47.49 21.49 -26.17
N GLU A 780 47.81 22.43 -27.05
CA GLU A 780 46.97 23.60 -27.37
C GLU A 780 45.85 23.24 -28.35
N GLU A 781 46.16 22.47 -29.40
CA GLU A 781 45.16 21.91 -30.31
C GLU A 781 44.16 21.01 -29.56
N THR A 782 44.64 20.17 -28.65
CA THR A 782 43.78 19.33 -27.78
C THR A 782 42.88 20.17 -26.86
N ARG A 783 43.34 21.34 -26.40
CA ARG A 783 42.52 22.29 -25.63
C ARG A 783 41.45 22.93 -26.51
N ALA A 784 41.80 23.43 -27.69
CA ALA A 784 40.84 24.01 -28.63
C ALA A 784 39.75 23.01 -29.05
N LEU A 785 40.12 21.77 -29.38
CA LEU A 785 39.17 20.70 -29.70
C LEU A 785 38.26 20.34 -28.52
N LYS A 786 38.76 20.42 -27.29
CA LYS A 786 37.93 20.24 -26.10
C LYS A 786 36.91 21.37 -25.95
N ASP A 787 37.33 22.62 -26.13
CA ASP A 787 36.43 23.79 -26.05
C ASP A 787 35.34 23.73 -27.14
N GLU A 788 35.67 23.29 -28.37
CA GLU A 788 34.67 23.01 -29.41
C GLU A 788 33.70 21.90 -29.01
N ILE A 789 34.18 20.80 -28.43
CA ILE A 789 33.33 19.71 -27.92
C ILE A 789 32.41 20.20 -26.80
N ASP A 790 32.88 21.07 -25.90
CA ASP A 790 32.06 21.63 -24.82
C ASP A 790 31.02 22.65 -25.34
N VAL A 791 31.32 23.39 -26.42
CA VAL A 791 30.31 24.20 -27.16
C VAL A 791 29.27 23.32 -27.87
N LEU A 792 29.69 22.19 -28.46
CA LEU A 792 28.79 21.21 -29.09
C LEU A 792 27.90 20.50 -28.06
N ARG A 793 28.43 20.16 -26.88
CA ARG A 793 27.64 19.68 -25.73
C ARG A 793 26.62 20.73 -25.30
N ALA A 794 27.04 21.97 -25.07
CA ALA A 794 26.17 23.07 -24.67
C ALA A 794 25.10 23.46 -25.72
N THR A 795 25.24 23.03 -26.98
CA THR A 795 24.18 23.15 -28.01
C THR A 795 23.32 21.90 -28.12
N SER A 796 23.86 20.69 -27.93
CA SER A 796 23.07 19.47 -27.74
C SER A 796 22.16 19.57 -26.52
N ASP A 797 22.63 20.07 -25.38
CA ASP A 797 21.81 20.31 -24.19
C ASP A 797 20.66 21.29 -24.44
N LYS A 798 20.86 22.29 -25.31
CA LYS A 798 19.79 23.21 -25.73
C LYS A 798 18.79 22.51 -26.62
N ALA A 799 19.23 21.64 -27.54
CA ALA A 799 18.33 20.79 -28.32
C ALA A 799 17.52 19.84 -27.42
N ASN A 800 18.17 19.13 -26.49
CA ASN A 800 17.51 18.23 -25.54
C ASN A 800 16.48 18.96 -24.65
N LYS A 801 16.75 20.21 -24.24
CA LYS A 801 15.80 21.07 -23.50
C LYS A 801 14.64 21.55 -24.39
N LEU A 802 14.87 21.77 -25.68
CA LEU A 802 13.82 22.08 -26.65
C LEU A 802 12.95 20.86 -26.97
N GLU A 803 13.52 19.66 -27.10
CA GLU A 803 12.77 18.41 -27.27
C GLU A 803 11.95 18.07 -26.01
N SER A 804 12.55 18.19 -24.83
CA SER A 804 11.86 18.05 -23.54
C SER A 804 10.68 19.03 -23.39
N THR A 805 10.85 20.29 -23.80
CA THR A 805 9.74 21.25 -23.78
C THR A 805 8.66 20.96 -24.84
N VAL A 806 9.03 20.48 -26.03
CA VAL A 806 8.07 19.99 -27.04
C VAL A 806 7.28 18.79 -26.51
N GLU A 807 7.93 17.84 -25.83
CA GLU A 807 7.25 16.68 -25.26
C GLU A 807 6.35 17.05 -24.08
N MET A 808 6.77 17.98 -23.22
CA MET A 808 5.88 18.59 -22.21
C MET A 808 4.68 19.29 -22.83
N TYR A 809 4.81 19.90 -24.02
CA TYR A 809 3.66 20.48 -24.73
C TYR A 809 2.77 19.41 -25.39
N ARG A 810 3.32 18.28 -25.84
CA ARG A 810 2.52 17.11 -26.29
C ARG A 810 1.73 16.51 -25.13
N GLN A 811 2.37 16.27 -23.99
CA GLN A 811 1.72 15.76 -22.80
C GLN A 811 0.60 16.71 -22.35
N LYS A 812 0.86 18.02 -22.21
CA LYS A 812 -0.17 19.01 -21.88
C LYS A 812 -1.33 19.08 -22.88
N LEU A 813 -1.10 18.76 -24.16
CA LEU A 813 -2.15 18.63 -25.18
C LEU A 813 -2.98 17.36 -25.02
N GLN A 814 -2.36 16.26 -24.59
CA GLN A 814 -3.06 15.02 -24.25
C GLN A 814 -3.85 15.16 -22.96
N ASP A 815 -3.23 15.72 -21.90
CA ASP A 815 -3.87 16.09 -20.64
C ASP A 815 -5.08 17.00 -20.86
N LEU A 816 -4.99 18.00 -21.77
CA LEU A 816 -6.12 18.85 -22.15
C LEU A 816 -7.25 18.08 -22.83
N ASN A 817 -6.94 17.05 -23.61
CA ASN A 817 -7.97 16.22 -24.25
C ASN A 817 -8.60 15.23 -23.27
N ASP A 818 -7.84 14.70 -22.31
CA ASP A 818 -8.36 13.84 -21.25
C ASP A 818 -9.13 14.63 -20.20
N LEU A 819 -8.69 15.84 -19.85
CA LEU A 819 -9.45 16.80 -19.05
C LEU A 819 -10.76 17.19 -19.75
N ARG A 820 -10.78 17.35 -21.09
CA ARG A 820 -12.04 17.54 -21.85
C ARG A 820 -12.98 16.33 -21.76
N LYS A 821 -12.45 15.10 -21.77
CA LYS A 821 -13.28 13.89 -21.53
C LYS A 821 -13.84 13.91 -20.10
N GLN A 822 -13.00 14.16 -19.10
CA GLN A 822 -13.40 14.25 -17.70
C GLN A 822 -14.45 15.34 -17.47
N VAL A 823 -14.28 16.54 -18.03
CA VAL A 823 -15.26 17.63 -17.97
C VAL A 823 -16.59 17.22 -18.62
N LYS A 824 -16.57 16.50 -19.74
CA LYS A 824 -17.80 15.97 -20.37
C LYS A 824 -18.49 14.92 -19.48
N THR A 825 -17.73 13.99 -18.89
CA THR A 825 -18.26 13.01 -17.93
C THR A 825 -18.80 13.69 -16.67
N LEU A 826 -18.13 14.71 -16.15
CA LEU A 826 -18.58 15.51 -15.00
C LEU A 826 -19.84 16.32 -15.31
N GLN A 827 -19.99 16.83 -16.54
CA GLN A 827 -21.23 17.45 -17.01
C GLN A 827 -22.38 16.44 -17.07
N GLU A 828 -22.12 15.22 -17.57
CA GLU A 828 -23.10 14.13 -17.61
C GLU A 828 -23.51 13.68 -16.20
N THR A 829 -22.57 13.53 -15.26
CA THR A 829 -22.89 13.22 -13.86
C THR A 829 -23.57 14.37 -13.14
N ASN A 830 -23.21 15.64 -13.40
CA ASN A 830 -23.90 16.78 -12.80
C ASN A 830 -25.33 16.94 -13.34
N MET A 831 -25.57 16.63 -14.62
CA MET A 831 -26.92 16.57 -15.17
C MET A 831 -27.75 15.47 -14.50
N MET A 832 -27.15 14.29 -14.26
CA MET A 832 -27.77 13.21 -13.48
C MET A 832 -28.03 13.61 -12.02
N TYR A 833 -27.09 14.29 -11.36
CA TYR A 833 -27.29 14.77 -9.98
C TYR A 833 -28.35 15.86 -9.89
N MET A 834 -28.46 16.78 -10.86
CA MET A 834 -29.58 17.73 -10.92
C MET A 834 -30.91 17.01 -11.13
N HIS A 835 -30.98 16.02 -12.02
CA HIS A 835 -32.20 15.24 -12.25
C HIS A 835 -32.63 14.47 -10.99
N ASN A 836 -31.68 13.84 -10.30
CA ASN A 836 -31.92 13.17 -9.02
C ASN A 836 -32.36 14.16 -7.92
N THR A 837 -31.77 15.36 -7.88
CA THR A 837 -32.13 16.41 -6.93
C THR A 837 -33.56 16.92 -7.17
N VAL A 838 -33.95 17.17 -8.43
CA VAL A 838 -35.32 17.55 -8.79
C VAL A 838 -36.31 16.44 -8.44
N SER A 839 -35.96 15.17 -8.69
CA SER A 839 -36.77 14.02 -8.30
C SER A 839 -36.97 13.94 -6.78
N LEU A 840 -35.90 14.12 -5.99
CA LEU A 840 -35.97 14.15 -4.53
C LEU A 840 -36.74 15.37 -3.99
N GLU A 841 -36.66 16.53 -4.64
CA GLU A 841 -37.51 17.69 -4.31
C GLU A 841 -38.99 17.42 -4.61
N GLU A 842 -39.30 16.71 -5.69
CA GLU A 842 -40.66 16.26 -5.98
C GLU A 842 -41.16 15.26 -4.94
N GLU A 843 -40.36 14.28 -4.54
CA GLU A 843 -40.72 13.35 -3.45
C GLU A 843 -40.91 14.08 -2.12
N LEU A 844 -40.08 15.08 -1.83
CA LEU A 844 -40.22 15.94 -0.65
C LEU A 844 -41.51 16.79 -0.71
N LYS A 845 -41.91 17.28 -1.91
CA LYS A 845 -43.20 17.96 -2.13
C LYS A 845 -44.37 16.99 -1.96
N LYS A 846 -44.31 15.78 -2.53
CA LYS A 846 -45.30 14.70 -2.39
C LYS A 846 -45.46 14.30 -0.91
N ALA A 847 -44.37 14.14 -0.17
CA ALA A 847 -44.37 13.83 1.26
C ALA A 847 -44.96 14.98 2.12
N ASN A 848 -44.67 16.25 1.80
CA ASN A 848 -45.26 17.39 2.50
C ASN A 848 -46.77 17.54 2.22
N ALA A 849 -47.22 17.27 0.99
CA ALA A 849 -48.63 17.21 0.65
C ALA A 849 -49.34 16.08 1.43
N ALA A 850 -48.76 14.88 1.46
CA ALA A 850 -49.27 13.76 2.24
C ALA A 850 -49.34 14.07 3.75
N ARG A 851 -48.31 14.72 4.32
CA ARG A 851 -48.33 15.19 5.73
C ARG A 851 -49.45 16.19 5.99
N THR A 852 -49.75 17.07 5.03
CA THR A 852 -50.83 18.07 5.14
C THR A 852 -52.21 17.42 5.06
N GLN A 853 -52.39 16.40 4.21
CA GLN A 853 -53.58 15.56 4.20
C GLN A 853 -53.73 14.76 5.51
N LEU A 854 -52.65 14.21 6.06
CA LEU A 854 -52.66 13.45 7.30
C LEU A 854 -53.08 14.31 8.51
N GLU A 855 -52.57 15.54 8.63
CA GLU A 855 -53.01 16.48 9.66
C GLU A 855 -54.48 16.93 9.45
N THR A 856 -54.96 16.97 8.20
CA THR A 856 -56.38 17.20 7.87
C THR A 856 -57.26 16.02 8.30
N TYR A 857 -56.87 14.78 8.01
CA TYR A 857 -57.58 13.58 8.48
C TYR A 857 -57.59 13.48 10.01
N LYS A 858 -56.48 13.79 10.67
CA LYS A 858 -56.38 13.87 12.14
C LYS A 858 -57.36 14.89 12.73
N ARG A 859 -57.55 16.04 12.07
CA ARG A 859 -58.58 17.03 12.44
C ARG A 859 -60.00 16.49 12.22
N GLN A 860 -60.27 15.83 11.09
CA GLN A 860 -61.57 15.16 10.85
C GLN A 860 -61.88 14.08 11.88
N VAL A 861 -60.88 13.28 12.30
CA VAL A 861 -61.00 12.28 13.38
C VAL A 861 -61.34 12.97 14.71
N GLN A 862 -60.72 14.11 15.03
CA GLN A 862 -61.06 14.88 16.23
C GLN A 862 -62.50 15.41 16.18
N ASP A 863 -62.95 15.94 15.03
CA ASP A 863 -64.32 16.43 14.86
C ASP A 863 -65.36 15.30 14.89
N LEU A 864 -65.03 14.10 14.38
CA LEU A 864 -65.86 12.90 14.50
C LEU A 864 -65.92 12.40 15.95
N HIS A 865 -64.80 12.44 16.69
CA HIS A 865 -64.77 12.10 18.12
C HIS A 865 -65.61 13.09 18.95
N ASN A 866 -65.55 14.39 18.63
CA ASN A 866 -66.39 15.41 19.24
C ASN A 866 -67.89 15.15 18.96
N LYS A 867 -68.26 14.80 17.72
CA LYS A 867 -69.64 14.44 17.33
C LYS A 867 -70.14 13.18 18.04
N LEU A 868 -69.29 12.15 18.15
CA LEU A 868 -69.59 10.94 18.90
C LEU A 868 -69.85 11.24 20.39
N SER A 869 -69.06 12.13 21.00
CA SER A 869 -69.29 12.60 22.37
C SER A 869 -70.62 13.34 22.54
N SER A 870 -71.04 14.15 21.55
CA SER A 870 -72.35 14.82 21.61
C SER A 870 -73.53 13.86 21.43
N GLU A 871 -73.47 12.90 20.50
CA GLU A 871 -74.55 11.92 20.34
C GLU A 871 -74.62 10.93 21.51
N SER A 872 -73.49 10.56 22.14
CA SER A 872 -73.49 9.80 23.39
C SER A 872 -74.29 10.53 24.48
N LYS A 873 -73.98 11.82 24.73
CA LYS A 873 -74.71 12.65 25.71
C LYS A 873 -76.19 12.80 25.36
N ARG A 874 -76.53 12.81 24.06
CA ARG A 874 -77.92 12.85 23.59
C ARG A 874 -78.64 11.52 23.86
N ALA A 875 -77.97 10.38 23.66
CA ALA A 875 -78.48 9.06 24.02
C ALA A 875 -78.65 8.91 25.54
N ASP A 876 -77.69 9.36 26.35
CA ASP A 876 -77.77 9.37 27.82
C ASP A 876 -78.99 10.19 28.31
N THR A 877 -79.22 11.35 27.69
CA THR A 877 -80.38 12.22 27.98
C THR A 877 -81.69 11.54 27.62
N LEU A 878 -81.78 10.92 26.43
CA LEU A 878 -82.97 10.19 25.99
C LEU A 878 -83.25 8.96 26.86
N ALA A 879 -82.22 8.25 27.31
CA ALA A 879 -82.36 7.12 28.24
C ALA A 879 -82.93 7.58 29.60
N PHE A 880 -82.50 8.74 30.11
CA PHE A 880 -83.07 9.34 31.31
C PHE A 880 -84.54 9.75 31.12
N GLU A 881 -84.90 10.32 29.95
CA GLU A 881 -86.30 10.64 29.64
C GLU A 881 -87.18 9.39 29.47
N MET A 882 -86.67 8.34 28.82
CA MET A 882 -87.34 7.04 28.71
C MET A 882 -87.65 6.46 30.09
N LYS A 883 -86.66 6.40 30.98
CA LYS A 883 -86.87 5.93 32.36
C LYS A 883 -87.92 6.76 33.11
N ARG A 884 -87.91 8.08 32.97
CA ARG A 884 -88.93 8.97 33.58
C ARG A 884 -90.33 8.78 32.96
N LEU A 885 -90.43 8.26 31.74
CA LEU A 885 -91.71 7.88 31.12
C LEU A 885 -92.15 6.48 31.57
N GLU A 886 -91.23 5.54 31.78
CA GLU A 886 -91.51 4.23 32.37
C GLU A 886 -92.02 4.36 33.80
N GLU A 887 -91.37 5.15 34.65
CA GLU A 887 -91.82 5.44 36.03
C GLU A 887 -93.24 6.05 36.06
N LYS A 888 -93.57 6.91 35.09
CA LYS A 888 -94.93 7.44 34.92
C LYS A 888 -95.92 6.41 34.39
N HIS A 889 -95.50 5.53 33.50
CA HIS A 889 -96.33 4.44 32.99
C HIS A 889 -96.67 3.44 34.10
N GLU A 890 -95.69 3.08 34.94
CA GLU A 890 -95.89 2.22 36.11
C GLU A 890 -96.82 2.86 37.15
N ALA A 891 -96.71 4.17 37.38
CA ALA A 891 -97.65 4.90 38.23
C ALA A 891 -99.08 4.89 37.67
N LEU A 892 -99.25 5.11 36.36
CA LEU A 892 -100.55 5.04 35.67
C LEU A 892 -101.10 3.61 35.61
N LEU A 893 -100.25 2.58 35.56
CA LEU A 893 -100.66 1.17 35.68
C LEU A 893 -101.19 0.88 37.09
N LYS A 894 -100.52 1.34 38.15
CA LYS A 894 -101.01 1.18 39.53
C LYS A 894 -102.29 1.96 39.80
N GLU A 895 -102.46 3.14 39.19
CA GLU A 895 -103.72 3.89 39.27
C GLU A 895 -104.84 3.22 38.46
N LYS A 896 -104.53 2.65 37.29
CA LYS A 896 -105.45 1.80 36.52
C LYS A 896 -105.83 0.53 37.30
N GLU A 897 -104.90 -0.11 38.00
CA GLU A 897 -105.17 -1.29 38.85
C GLU A 897 -106.07 -0.92 40.02
N ARG A 898 -105.80 0.19 40.72
CA ARG A 898 -106.68 0.74 41.76
C ARG A 898 -108.07 1.08 41.23
N LEU A 899 -108.17 1.64 40.02
CA LEU A 899 -109.45 1.90 39.34
C LEU A 899 -110.13 0.60 38.89
N ILE A 900 -109.38 -0.48 38.65
CA ILE A 900 -109.89 -1.83 38.39
C ILE A 900 -110.42 -2.46 39.70
N GLU A 901 -109.74 -2.33 40.83
CA GLU A 901 -110.25 -2.77 42.14
C GLU A 901 -111.49 -2.00 42.57
N GLN A 902 -111.52 -0.67 42.36
CA GLN A 902 -112.70 0.16 42.59
C GLN A 902 -113.83 -0.17 41.61
N ARG A 903 -113.51 -0.41 40.33
CA ARG A 903 -114.49 -0.92 39.36
C ARG A 903 -115.03 -2.25 39.85
N ASP A 904 -114.18 -3.20 40.26
CA ASP A 904 -114.58 -4.57 40.55
C ASP A 904 -115.30 -4.72 41.88
N THR A 905 -115.04 -3.89 42.88
CA THR A 905 -115.91 -3.78 44.07
C THR A 905 -117.24 -3.07 43.75
N LEU A 906 -117.23 -2.07 42.86
CA LEU A 906 -118.47 -1.52 42.27
C LEU A 906 -119.18 -2.49 41.32
N LYS A 907 -118.49 -3.54 40.88
CA LYS A 907 -118.96 -4.58 39.96
C LYS A 907 -119.50 -5.79 40.72
N GLU A 908 -118.87 -6.21 41.82
CA GLU A 908 -119.43 -7.16 42.78
C GLU A 908 -120.73 -6.60 43.37
N THR A 909 -120.75 -5.36 43.83
CA THR A 909 -122.00 -4.71 44.27
C THR A 909 -123.01 -4.53 43.12
N ASN A 910 -122.57 -4.32 41.86
CA ASN A 910 -123.45 -4.38 40.70
C ASN A 910 -123.86 -5.81 40.29
N GLU A 911 -123.14 -6.86 40.68
CA GLU A 911 -123.36 -8.25 40.28
C GLU A 911 -124.12 -9.01 41.38
N GLU A 912 -124.12 -8.56 42.62
CA GLU A 912 -125.21 -8.78 43.57
C GLU A 912 -126.52 -8.20 43.01
N LEU A 913 -126.48 -6.97 42.46
CA LEU A 913 -127.62 -6.33 41.81
C LEU A 913 -127.95 -6.90 40.41
N ARG A 914 -127.03 -7.59 39.72
CA ARG A 914 -127.22 -8.13 38.34
C ARG A 914 -127.29 -9.66 38.24
N CYS A 915 -126.90 -10.42 39.25
CA CYS A 915 -127.42 -11.78 39.44
C CYS A 915 -128.95 -11.75 39.67
N SER A 916 -129.49 -10.58 40.07
CA SER A 916 -130.92 -10.27 40.06
C SER A 916 -131.46 -9.82 38.68
N GLN A 917 -130.64 -9.71 37.62
CA GLN A 917 -131.01 -8.95 36.42
C GLN A 917 -130.37 -9.33 35.06
N VAL A 918 -129.41 -10.26 34.97
CA VAL A 918 -128.74 -10.64 33.71
C VAL A 918 -128.81 -12.16 33.48
N GLN A 919 -129.99 -12.61 33.09
CA GLN A 919 -130.11 -13.53 31.96
C GLN A 919 -130.24 -12.67 30.68
N GLN A 920 -129.77 -13.16 29.52
CA GLN A 920 -129.74 -12.49 28.20
C GLN A 920 -128.62 -11.42 27.99
N ASP A 921 -127.90 -11.28 26.86
CA ASP A 921 -127.57 -12.20 25.72
C ASP A 921 -126.38 -11.64 24.83
N HIS A 922 -125.98 -12.33 23.74
CA HIS A 922 -124.69 -12.24 22.95
C HIS A 922 -124.84 -11.88 21.43
N LEU A 923 -123.85 -11.63 20.51
CA LEU A 923 -122.36 -11.44 20.40
C LEU A 923 -122.03 -10.50 19.16
N ASN A 924 -121.06 -10.56 18.19
CA ASN A 924 -119.96 -11.47 17.75
C ASN A 924 -118.92 -10.87 16.71
N GLN A 925 -117.63 -11.31 16.77
CA GLN A 925 -116.56 -11.50 15.71
C GLN A 925 -116.00 -10.41 14.72
N THR A 926 -115.12 -10.83 13.76
CA THR A 926 -113.80 -10.20 13.37
C THR A 926 -113.24 -10.60 11.95
N ASP A 927 -111.93 -10.32 11.65
CA ASP A 927 -110.98 -10.97 10.67
C ASP A 927 -110.88 -10.49 9.17
N ALA A 928 -109.80 -10.67 8.35
CA ALA A 928 -108.32 -10.91 8.49
C ALA A 928 -107.53 -10.94 7.11
N SER A 929 -106.21 -11.24 7.10
CA SER A 929 -105.29 -11.68 5.96
C SER A 929 -104.71 -10.63 4.96
N ALA A 930 -103.77 -10.85 3.99
CA ALA A 930 -102.49 -11.63 3.75
C ALA A 930 -102.00 -11.36 2.25
N THR A 931 -100.96 -11.84 1.49
CA THR A 931 -99.65 -12.62 1.49
C THR A 931 -99.03 -12.51 0.04
N LYS A 932 -97.82 -12.90 -0.45
CA LYS A 932 -96.46 -13.39 0.02
C LYS A 932 -95.32 -12.86 -0.93
N SER A 933 -94.29 -13.47 -1.55
CA SER A 933 -93.73 -14.85 -1.84
C SER A 933 -92.15 -14.89 -1.90
N PHE A 934 -91.45 -15.72 -2.72
CA PHE A 934 -89.94 -15.92 -2.73
C PHE A 934 -89.34 -16.66 -3.99
N GLU A 935 -88.05 -17.13 -3.93
CA GLU A 935 -87.23 -18.03 -4.85
C GLU A 935 -86.13 -17.36 -5.76
N ASN A 936 -85.11 -18.01 -6.40
CA ASN A 936 -84.71 -19.43 -6.70
C ASN A 936 -83.14 -19.69 -6.70
N LEU A 937 -82.52 -20.66 -7.46
CA LEU A 937 -81.25 -21.37 -7.09
C LEU A 937 -80.39 -22.07 -8.21
N ALA A 938 -79.02 -22.03 -8.20
CA ALA A 938 -78.12 -23.02 -8.90
C ALA A 938 -76.56 -22.88 -8.64
N ALA A 939 -75.94 -23.60 -7.69
CA ALA A 939 -74.45 -23.76 -7.60
C ALA A 939 -73.93 -24.86 -6.63
N GLU A 940 -73.68 -26.10 -7.10
CA GLU A 940 -73.08 -27.18 -6.26
C GLU A 940 -72.04 -28.05 -6.99
N ILE A 941 -71.47 -29.04 -6.28
CA ILE A 941 -70.53 -30.10 -6.73
C ILE A 941 -69.12 -29.62 -7.17
N MET A 942 -68.31 -29.30 -6.16
CA MET A 942 -66.84 -29.40 -6.03
C MET A 942 -66.53 -29.22 -4.53
N PRO A 943 -65.32 -29.57 -4.02
CA PRO A 943 -64.89 -29.19 -2.68
C PRO A 943 -65.00 -27.67 -2.49
N VAL A 944 -65.74 -27.25 -1.45
CA VAL A 944 -66.27 -25.88 -1.33
C VAL A 944 -65.15 -24.88 -1.08
N GLU A 945 -64.19 -25.23 -0.23
CA GLU A 945 -63.09 -24.40 0.22
C GLU A 945 -62.23 -23.87 -0.95
N TYR A 946 -62.01 -24.71 -1.97
CA TYR A 946 -61.21 -24.33 -3.13
C TYR A 946 -62.03 -23.71 -4.27
N ARG A 947 -63.33 -24.02 -4.40
CA ARG A 947 -64.19 -23.36 -5.41
C ARG A 947 -64.56 -21.94 -5.00
N GLU A 948 -64.89 -21.71 -3.73
CA GLU A 948 -65.20 -20.36 -3.23
C GLU A 948 -63.99 -19.43 -3.34
N VAL A 949 -62.81 -19.85 -2.89
CA VAL A 949 -61.60 -19.00 -2.92
C VAL A 949 -61.23 -18.63 -4.36
N PHE A 950 -61.29 -19.57 -5.31
CA PHE A 950 -60.99 -19.27 -6.71
C PHE A 950 -62.02 -18.31 -7.35
N ILE A 951 -63.32 -18.51 -7.08
CA ILE A 951 -64.38 -17.66 -7.63
C ILE A 951 -64.36 -16.26 -6.98
N ARG A 952 -64.12 -16.16 -5.66
CA ARG A 952 -63.94 -14.86 -4.98
C ARG A 952 -62.74 -14.13 -5.55
N LEU A 953 -61.55 -14.74 -5.62
CA LEU A 953 -60.35 -14.08 -6.14
C LEU A 953 -60.49 -13.67 -7.62
N GLN A 954 -61.18 -14.44 -8.46
CA GLN A 954 -61.47 -14.01 -9.84
C GLN A 954 -62.49 -12.88 -9.93
N HIS A 955 -63.53 -12.88 -9.08
CA HIS A 955 -64.51 -11.80 -9.04
C HIS A 955 -63.89 -10.51 -8.49
N GLU A 956 -63.14 -10.60 -7.39
CA GLU A 956 -62.43 -9.52 -6.73
C GLU A 956 -61.39 -8.87 -7.66
N ASN A 957 -60.54 -9.65 -8.33
CA ASN A 957 -59.61 -9.10 -9.34
C ASN A 957 -60.34 -8.45 -10.52
N LYS A 958 -61.51 -8.97 -10.95
CA LYS A 958 -62.29 -8.34 -12.02
C LYS A 958 -62.93 -7.03 -11.58
N MET A 959 -63.43 -6.95 -10.35
CA MET A 959 -63.99 -5.71 -9.79
C MET A 959 -62.91 -4.66 -9.53
N LEU A 960 -61.73 -5.07 -9.04
CA LEU A 960 -60.58 -4.17 -8.84
C LEU A 960 -60.06 -3.58 -10.16
N ARG A 961 -59.98 -4.36 -11.24
CA ARG A 961 -59.65 -3.85 -12.60
C ARG A 961 -60.64 -2.75 -13.03
N LEU A 962 -61.95 -3.04 -12.97
CA LEU A 962 -63.00 -2.10 -13.38
C LEU A 962 -63.06 -0.84 -12.50
N GLN A 963 -62.75 -0.94 -11.20
CA GLN A 963 -62.66 0.24 -10.33
C GLN A 963 -61.47 1.13 -10.65
N GLN A 964 -60.30 0.56 -10.96
CA GLN A 964 -59.11 1.36 -11.29
C GLN A 964 -59.26 2.07 -12.66
N GLU A 965 -59.69 1.35 -13.70
CA GLU A 965 -59.98 1.93 -15.01
C GLU A 965 -61.06 3.02 -14.94
N GLY A 966 -62.11 2.83 -14.12
CA GLY A 966 -63.12 3.86 -13.86
C GLY A 966 -62.51 5.13 -13.28
N THR A 967 -61.81 5.04 -12.15
CA THR A 967 -61.29 6.23 -11.44
C THR A 967 -60.17 6.99 -12.17
N GLU A 968 -59.50 6.38 -13.15
CA GLU A 968 -58.54 7.09 -14.00
C GLU A 968 -59.24 7.80 -15.17
N ASN A 969 -60.28 7.20 -15.77
CA ASN A 969 -61.08 7.86 -16.81
C ASN A 969 -61.96 9.00 -16.26
N GLU A 970 -62.63 8.81 -15.11
CA GLU A 970 -63.43 9.85 -14.44
C GLU A 970 -62.60 11.12 -14.17
N ARG A 971 -61.32 10.95 -13.83
CA ARG A 971 -60.38 12.07 -13.62
C ARG A 971 -59.93 12.75 -14.91
N ILE A 972 -59.82 12.01 -16.01
CA ILE A 972 -59.54 12.61 -17.32
C ILE A 972 -60.75 13.45 -17.75
N GLU A 973 -61.98 12.96 -17.55
CA GLU A 973 -63.22 13.67 -17.86
C GLU A 973 -63.41 14.93 -16.98
N GLU A 974 -63.18 14.84 -15.65
CA GLU A 974 -63.17 16.02 -14.75
C GLU A 974 -62.12 17.07 -15.16
N LEU A 975 -60.91 16.65 -15.57
CA LEU A 975 -59.84 17.56 -15.99
C LEU A 975 -60.13 18.19 -17.35
N GLN A 976 -60.76 17.45 -18.28
CA GLN A 976 -61.22 17.98 -19.57
C GLN A 976 -62.33 19.02 -19.37
N GLU A 977 -63.30 18.80 -18.48
CA GLU A 977 -64.33 19.82 -18.19
C GLU A 977 -63.73 21.08 -17.55
N GLN A 978 -62.82 20.92 -16.58
CA GLN A 978 -62.11 22.05 -15.97
C GLN A 978 -61.27 22.82 -17.00
N LEU A 979 -60.63 22.12 -17.93
CA LEU A 979 -59.87 22.73 -19.03
C LEU A 979 -60.77 23.54 -19.97
N GLU A 980 -61.96 23.04 -20.31
CA GLU A 980 -62.95 23.78 -21.09
C GLU A 980 -63.44 25.03 -20.35
N GLN A 981 -63.80 24.92 -19.07
CA GLN A 981 -64.25 26.06 -18.27
C GLN A 981 -63.17 27.16 -18.18
N LYS A 982 -61.89 26.77 -18.04
CA LYS A 982 -60.75 27.70 -18.04
C LYS A 982 -60.56 28.38 -19.41
N HIS A 983 -60.62 27.64 -20.52
CA HIS A 983 -60.54 28.21 -21.86
C HIS A 983 -61.68 29.19 -22.17
N ARG A 984 -62.92 28.87 -21.79
CA ARG A 984 -64.07 29.77 -21.97
C ARG A 984 -63.83 31.12 -21.27
N LYS A 985 -63.37 31.08 -20.01
CA LYS A 985 -63.04 32.28 -19.23
C LYS A 985 -61.84 33.05 -19.78
N MET A 986 -60.83 32.37 -20.33
CA MET A 986 -59.70 33.00 -21.00
C MET A 986 -60.15 33.77 -22.26
N ASN A 987 -60.97 33.14 -23.11
CA ASN A 987 -61.54 33.75 -24.30
C ASN A 987 -62.44 34.97 -23.95
N GLU A 988 -63.23 34.88 -22.88
CA GLU A 988 -64.02 36.01 -22.36
C GLU A 988 -63.10 37.19 -22.02
N LEU A 989 -62.06 36.97 -21.20
CA LEU A 989 -61.09 37.98 -20.81
C LEU A 989 -60.34 38.59 -22.02
N GLU A 990 -59.97 37.78 -23.03
CA GLU A 990 -59.38 38.28 -24.28
C GLU A 990 -60.35 39.19 -25.07
N THR A 991 -61.63 38.84 -25.14
CA THR A 991 -62.62 39.69 -25.82
C THR A 991 -62.85 41.01 -25.09
N GLU A 992 -62.87 41.01 -23.75
CA GLU A 992 -62.87 42.24 -22.95
C GLU A 992 -61.58 43.05 -23.15
N GLN A 993 -60.42 42.40 -23.16
CA GLN A 993 -59.12 43.04 -23.38
C GLN A 993 -59.09 43.77 -24.74
N ARG A 994 -59.67 43.17 -25.79
CA ARG A 994 -59.82 43.81 -27.11
C ARG A 994 -60.74 45.04 -27.05
N LEU A 995 -61.89 44.94 -26.37
CA LEU A 995 -62.82 46.06 -26.20
C LEU A 995 -62.21 47.21 -25.40
N SER A 996 -61.46 46.94 -24.33
CA SER A 996 -60.70 47.95 -23.59
C SER A 996 -59.60 48.60 -24.47
N LYS A 997 -58.89 47.82 -25.29
CA LYS A 997 -57.91 48.34 -26.28
C LYS A 997 -58.56 49.23 -27.35
N GLU A 998 -59.79 48.93 -27.77
CA GLU A 998 -60.58 49.80 -28.66
C GLU A 998 -61.04 51.08 -27.95
N ARG A 999 -61.54 50.98 -26.71
CA ARG A 999 -61.97 52.13 -25.90
C ARG A 999 -60.84 53.11 -25.58
N ILE A 1000 -59.62 52.60 -25.38
CA ILE A 1000 -58.40 53.41 -25.24
C ILE A 1000 -58.13 54.24 -26.50
N ARG A 1001 -58.30 53.68 -27.70
CA ARG A 1001 -58.15 54.42 -28.96
C ARG A 1001 -59.21 55.51 -29.12
N GLU A 1002 -60.47 55.22 -28.76
CA GLU A 1002 -61.55 56.22 -28.77
C GLU A 1002 -61.25 57.40 -27.83
N LEU A 1003 -60.77 57.11 -26.61
CA LEU A 1003 -60.39 58.14 -25.64
C LEU A 1003 -59.17 58.94 -26.09
N GLN A 1004 -58.16 58.29 -26.68
CA GLN A 1004 -56.99 58.96 -27.27
C GLN A 1004 -57.38 59.90 -28.42
N GLN A 1005 -58.26 59.48 -29.33
CA GLN A 1005 -58.78 60.34 -30.40
C GLN A 1005 -59.55 61.55 -29.84
N GLN A 1006 -60.43 61.33 -28.84
CA GLN A 1006 -61.18 62.41 -28.18
C GLN A 1006 -60.24 63.40 -27.47
N ILE A 1007 -59.15 62.93 -26.86
CA ILE A 1007 -58.10 63.76 -26.26
C ILE A 1007 -57.37 64.58 -27.33
N GLU A 1008 -56.98 63.98 -28.45
CA GLU A 1008 -56.30 64.68 -29.55
C GLU A 1008 -57.20 65.74 -30.20
N ASP A 1009 -58.48 65.44 -30.41
CA ASP A 1009 -59.45 66.38 -30.98
C ASP A 1009 -59.79 67.53 -30.01
N LEU A 1010 -59.84 67.26 -28.70
CA LEU A 1010 -59.93 68.29 -27.67
C LEU A 1010 -58.66 69.16 -27.61
N GLN A 1011 -57.47 68.58 -27.77
CA GLN A 1011 -56.21 69.33 -27.82
C GLN A 1011 -56.12 70.24 -29.05
N LYS A 1012 -56.50 69.76 -30.24
CA LYS A 1012 -56.63 70.59 -31.46
C LYS A 1012 -57.63 71.72 -31.26
N SER A 1013 -58.81 71.41 -30.72
CA SER A 1013 -59.84 72.41 -30.39
C SER A 1013 -59.32 73.49 -29.42
N LEU A 1014 -58.44 73.12 -28.49
CA LEU A 1014 -57.80 74.05 -27.56
C LEU A 1014 -56.72 74.92 -28.23
N GLN A 1015 -55.98 74.37 -29.21
CA GLN A 1015 -55.00 75.12 -30.00
C GLN A 1015 -55.67 76.13 -30.95
N GLU A 1016 -56.75 75.75 -31.65
CA GLU A 1016 -57.47 76.65 -32.57
C GLU A 1016 -58.09 77.85 -31.85
N GLN A 1017 -58.61 77.65 -30.63
CA GLN A 1017 -59.11 78.73 -29.77
C GLN A 1017 -58.01 79.66 -29.23
N GLY A 1018 -56.73 79.29 -29.33
CA GLY A 1018 -55.59 80.13 -28.94
C GLY A 1018 -55.43 81.44 -29.72
N SER A 1019 -56.31 81.72 -30.69
CA SER A 1019 -56.27 82.90 -31.57
C SER A 1019 -57.23 84.04 -31.19
N LYS A 1020 -58.24 83.82 -30.31
CA LYS A 1020 -59.23 84.86 -29.95
C LYS A 1020 -59.76 84.78 -28.51
N SER A 1021 -59.48 85.84 -27.74
CA SER A 1021 -60.13 86.26 -26.47
C SER A 1021 -60.33 85.22 -25.38
N GLU A 1022 -59.65 85.40 -24.25
CA GLU A 1022 -59.87 84.62 -23.03
C GLU A 1022 -61.32 84.72 -22.51
N GLY A 1023 -61.90 83.57 -22.15
CA GLY A 1023 -63.26 83.46 -21.62
C GLY A 1023 -63.58 82.03 -21.17
N GLU A 1024 -64.67 81.85 -20.41
CA GLU A 1024 -65.00 80.61 -19.68
C GLU A 1024 -64.96 79.32 -20.51
N SER A 1025 -65.19 79.40 -21.82
CA SER A 1025 -65.15 78.25 -22.74
C SER A 1025 -63.82 77.49 -22.65
N SER A 1026 -62.69 78.19 -22.58
CA SER A 1026 -61.37 77.56 -22.53
C SER A 1026 -61.14 76.80 -21.21
N SER A 1027 -61.64 77.34 -20.09
CA SER A 1027 -61.61 76.66 -18.79
C SER A 1027 -62.43 75.36 -18.82
N LYS A 1028 -63.65 75.41 -19.35
CA LYS A 1028 -64.55 74.24 -19.47
C LYS A 1028 -64.01 73.17 -20.44
N LEU A 1029 -63.20 73.56 -21.43
CA LEU A 1029 -62.49 72.62 -22.32
C LEU A 1029 -61.29 71.96 -21.64
N LYS A 1030 -60.45 72.70 -20.91
CA LYS A 1030 -59.34 72.13 -20.12
C LYS A 1030 -59.85 71.12 -19.09
N GLN A 1031 -60.90 71.46 -18.35
CA GLN A 1031 -61.49 70.59 -17.33
C GLN A 1031 -62.09 69.30 -17.92
N LYS A 1032 -62.59 69.33 -19.17
CA LYS A 1032 -62.97 68.12 -19.91
C LYS A 1032 -61.77 67.30 -20.35
N LEU A 1033 -60.73 67.93 -20.91
CA LEU A 1033 -59.51 67.25 -21.35
C LEU A 1033 -58.87 66.47 -20.20
N GLU A 1034 -58.77 67.10 -19.02
CA GLU A 1034 -58.24 66.53 -17.78
C GLU A 1034 -59.07 65.30 -17.34
N ALA A 1035 -60.41 65.42 -17.30
CA ALA A 1035 -61.32 64.30 -16.97
C ALA A 1035 -61.40 63.19 -18.04
N HIS A 1036 -60.95 63.44 -19.28
CA HIS A 1036 -60.76 62.39 -20.29
C HIS A 1036 -59.40 61.71 -20.16
N MET A 1037 -58.35 62.44 -19.77
CA MET A 1037 -57.03 61.86 -19.48
C MET A 1037 -57.06 60.96 -18.24
N GLU A 1038 -57.76 61.36 -17.17
CA GLU A 1038 -57.95 60.55 -15.96
C GLU A 1038 -58.63 59.20 -16.28
N LYS A 1039 -59.66 59.22 -17.13
CA LYS A 1039 -60.34 58.00 -17.61
C LYS A 1039 -59.50 57.16 -18.57
N LEU A 1040 -58.60 57.79 -19.33
CA LEU A 1040 -57.64 57.05 -20.15
C LEU A 1040 -56.68 56.27 -19.26
N THR A 1041 -56.17 56.87 -18.18
CA THR A 1041 -55.32 56.16 -17.20
C THR A 1041 -56.07 55.06 -16.44
N GLU A 1042 -57.32 55.31 -16.04
CA GLU A 1042 -58.18 54.31 -15.37
C GLU A 1042 -58.38 53.06 -16.25
N VAL A 1043 -58.76 53.23 -17.52
CA VAL A 1043 -58.96 52.11 -18.46
C VAL A 1043 -57.63 51.45 -18.87
N GLN A 1044 -56.51 52.18 -18.86
CA GLN A 1044 -55.17 51.60 -19.06
C GLN A 1044 -54.74 50.72 -17.89
N GLU A 1045 -55.00 51.14 -16.64
CA GLU A 1045 -54.77 50.31 -15.46
C GLU A 1045 -55.65 49.05 -15.44
N GLU A 1046 -56.95 49.17 -15.77
CA GLU A 1046 -57.82 47.99 -15.92
C GLU A 1046 -57.32 47.04 -17.01
N LEU A 1047 -56.88 47.59 -18.15
CA LEU A 1047 -56.35 46.78 -19.25
C LEU A 1047 -55.11 46.00 -18.81
N GLN A 1048 -54.19 46.63 -18.08
CA GLN A 1048 -52.98 45.97 -17.61
C GLN A 1048 -53.32 44.87 -16.59
N LYS A 1049 -54.17 45.16 -15.59
CA LYS A 1049 -54.63 44.17 -14.61
C LYS A 1049 -55.33 42.97 -15.26
N LYS A 1050 -56.10 43.18 -16.33
CA LYS A 1050 -56.71 42.09 -17.13
C LYS A 1050 -55.70 41.31 -17.96
N GLN A 1051 -54.63 41.93 -18.43
CA GLN A 1051 -53.57 41.23 -19.17
C GLN A 1051 -52.72 40.36 -18.22
N GLU A 1052 -52.34 40.89 -17.06
CA GLU A 1052 -51.69 40.13 -15.98
C GLU A 1052 -52.53 38.88 -15.59
N LEU A 1053 -53.85 39.04 -15.46
CA LEU A 1053 -54.77 37.94 -15.15
C LEU A 1053 -54.89 36.85 -16.25
N ILE A 1054 -54.59 37.17 -17.52
CA ILE A 1054 -54.54 36.20 -18.62
C ILE A 1054 -53.19 35.47 -18.60
N GLU A 1055 -52.10 36.21 -18.39
CA GLU A 1055 -50.74 35.66 -18.29
C GLU A 1055 -50.62 34.70 -17.08
N ASP A 1056 -51.32 34.96 -15.97
CA ASP A 1056 -51.47 34.05 -14.81
C ASP A 1056 -52.29 32.78 -15.12
N LEU A 1057 -53.28 32.83 -16.02
CA LEU A 1057 -54.14 31.68 -16.36
C LEU A 1057 -53.52 30.75 -17.41
N GLN A 1058 -52.64 31.28 -18.27
CA GLN A 1058 -51.95 30.53 -19.32
C GLN A 1058 -51.12 29.31 -18.82
N PRO A 1059 -50.30 29.38 -17.75
CA PRO A 1059 -49.56 28.22 -17.26
C PRO A 1059 -50.48 27.13 -16.70
N ASP A 1060 -51.57 27.52 -16.05
CA ASP A 1060 -52.61 26.63 -15.50
C ASP A 1060 -53.27 25.79 -16.62
N VAL A 1061 -53.60 26.44 -17.74
CA VAL A 1061 -54.13 25.80 -18.95
C VAL A 1061 -53.09 24.85 -19.57
N ASN A 1062 -51.86 25.31 -19.76
CA ASN A 1062 -50.78 24.51 -20.36
C ASN A 1062 -50.46 23.27 -19.50
N GLN A 1063 -50.44 23.42 -18.17
CA GLN A 1063 -50.20 22.33 -17.23
C GLN A 1063 -51.31 21.27 -17.30
N ASN A 1064 -52.58 21.69 -17.35
CA ASN A 1064 -53.70 20.75 -17.48
C ASN A 1064 -53.68 20.00 -18.81
N VAL A 1065 -53.33 20.67 -19.93
CA VAL A 1065 -53.13 20.00 -21.23
C VAL A 1065 -52.01 18.94 -21.15
N GLN A 1066 -50.85 19.28 -20.58
CA GLN A 1066 -49.77 18.29 -20.40
C GLN A 1066 -50.24 17.10 -19.55
N LYS A 1067 -50.96 17.36 -18.46
CA LYS A 1067 -51.43 16.33 -17.52
C LYS A 1067 -52.46 15.37 -18.13
N ILE A 1068 -53.34 15.87 -19.01
CA ILE A 1068 -54.27 15.03 -19.78
C ILE A 1068 -53.48 14.13 -20.74
N ASN A 1069 -52.55 14.69 -21.53
CA ASN A 1069 -51.69 13.90 -22.43
C ASN A 1069 -50.84 12.86 -21.68
N GLU A 1070 -50.32 13.19 -20.49
CA GLU A 1070 -49.56 12.27 -19.64
C GLU A 1070 -50.43 11.13 -19.10
N LEU A 1071 -51.67 11.42 -18.68
CA LEU A 1071 -52.62 10.41 -18.21
C LEU A 1071 -53.11 9.51 -19.36
N GLU A 1072 -53.43 10.06 -20.52
CA GLU A 1072 -53.82 9.31 -21.72
C GLU A 1072 -52.67 8.40 -22.21
N ALA A 1073 -51.44 8.91 -22.25
CA ALA A 1073 -50.26 8.12 -22.59
C ALA A 1073 -49.94 7.04 -21.54
N ALA A 1074 -50.16 7.33 -20.24
CA ALA A 1074 -50.03 6.34 -19.18
C ALA A 1074 -51.11 5.26 -19.27
N LEU A 1075 -52.35 5.61 -19.63
CA LEU A 1075 -53.45 4.66 -19.86
C LEU A 1075 -53.13 3.76 -21.05
N GLN A 1076 -52.75 4.33 -22.20
CA GLN A 1076 -52.35 3.57 -23.39
C GLN A 1076 -51.16 2.65 -23.09
N LYS A 1077 -50.14 3.13 -22.37
CA LYS A 1077 -48.99 2.32 -21.99
C LYS A 1077 -49.38 1.18 -21.04
N LYS A 1078 -50.24 1.42 -20.04
CA LYS A 1078 -50.79 0.34 -19.21
C LYS A 1078 -51.54 -0.68 -20.05
N ASP A 1079 -52.27 -0.25 -21.07
CA ASP A 1079 -53.03 -1.09 -21.99
C ASP A 1079 -52.10 -1.97 -22.86
N GLU A 1080 -50.96 -1.43 -23.29
CA GLU A 1080 -49.90 -2.16 -24.00
C GLU A 1080 -49.13 -3.13 -23.07
N ASP A 1081 -48.77 -2.70 -21.87
CA ASP A 1081 -48.14 -3.55 -20.84
C ASP A 1081 -49.11 -4.66 -20.37
N MET A 1082 -50.42 -4.39 -20.28
CA MET A 1082 -51.47 -5.37 -19.98
C MET A 1082 -51.60 -6.39 -21.11
N LYS A 1083 -51.64 -5.97 -22.38
CA LYS A 1083 -51.63 -6.89 -23.54
C LYS A 1083 -50.36 -7.74 -23.56
N ALA A 1084 -49.20 -7.14 -23.33
CA ALA A 1084 -47.92 -7.86 -23.23
C ALA A 1084 -47.84 -8.77 -21.98
N MET A 1085 -48.59 -8.47 -20.91
CA MET A 1085 -48.76 -9.36 -19.76
C MET A 1085 -49.69 -10.53 -20.11
N GLU A 1086 -50.82 -10.28 -20.76
CA GLU A 1086 -51.79 -11.31 -21.14
C GLU A 1086 -51.25 -12.23 -22.24
N GLU A 1087 -50.42 -11.75 -23.17
CA GLU A 1087 -49.67 -12.61 -24.10
C GLU A 1087 -48.63 -13.46 -23.39
N ARG A 1088 -47.89 -12.90 -22.42
CA ARG A 1088 -46.98 -13.68 -21.56
C ARG A 1088 -47.77 -14.71 -20.72
N TYR A 1089 -48.94 -14.37 -20.20
CA TYR A 1089 -49.80 -15.28 -19.44
C TYR A 1089 -50.43 -16.36 -20.34
N LYS A 1090 -50.76 -16.04 -21.60
CA LYS A 1090 -51.08 -17.02 -22.64
C LYS A 1090 -49.91 -17.98 -22.86
N MET A 1091 -48.70 -17.47 -23.10
CA MET A 1091 -47.49 -18.29 -23.26
C MET A 1091 -47.22 -19.16 -22.03
N TYR A 1092 -47.48 -18.70 -20.80
CA TYR A 1092 -47.32 -19.51 -19.60
C TYR A 1092 -48.45 -20.55 -19.43
N LEU A 1093 -49.71 -20.22 -19.73
CA LEU A 1093 -50.83 -21.17 -19.76
C LEU A 1093 -50.74 -22.18 -20.92
N GLU A 1094 -50.02 -21.83 -21.99
CA GLU A 1094 -49.77 -22.68 -23.16
C GLU A 1094 -48.53 -23.55 -22.94
N LYS A 1095 -47.47 -23.03 -22.30
CA LYS A 1095 -46.39 -23.86 -21.72
C LYS A 1095 -46.94 -24.83 -20.66
N ALA A 1096 -47.81 -24.37 -19.75
CA ALA A 1096 -48.44 -25.24 -18.76
C ALA A 1096 -49.33 -26.31 -19.41
N ARG A 1097 -50.16 -25.94 -20.41
CA ARG A 1097 -50.94 -26.93 -21.18
C ARG A 1097 -50.07 -27.87 -22.00
N ASN A 1098 -48.90 -27.44 -22.48
CA ASN A 1098 -47.95 -28.31 -23.16
C ASN A 1098 -47.22 -29.25 -22.17
N VAL A 1099 -46.86 -28.79 -20.97
CA VAL A 1099 -46.32 -29.64 -19.89
C VAL A 1099 -47.35 -30.69 -19.44
N ILE A 1100 -48.63 -30.31 -19.31
CA ILE A 1100 -49.72 -31.23 -19.01
C ILE A 1100 -49.95 -32.21 -20.18
N LYS A 1101 -49.88 -31.77 -21.44
CA LYS A 1101 -49.90 -32.66 -22.62
C LYS A 1101 -48.72 -33.62 -22.68
N THR A 1102 -47.53 -33.25 -22.21
CA THR A 1102 -46.37 -34.16 -22.18
C THR A 1102 -46.37 -35.14 -21.00
N LEU A 1103 -47.44 -35.16 -20.19
CA LEU A 1103 -47.68 -36.16 -19.14
C LEU A 1103 -48.76 -37.19 -19.52
N ASP A 1104 -49.28 -37.14 -20.75
CA ASP A 1104 -50.15 -38.17 -21.34
C ASP A 1104 -49.32 -39.01 -22.35
N PRO A 1105 -49.17 -40.35 -22.19
CA PRO A 1105 -48.11 -41.11 -22.85
C PRO A 1105 -48.39 -41.49 -24.32
N LYS A 1106 -48.61 -40.50 -25.20
CA LYS A 1106 -48.56 -40.65 -26.67
C LYS A 1106 -48.26 -39.34 -27.41
N LEU A 1107 -47.39 -39.49 -28.43
CA LEU A 1107 -46.99 -38.51 -29.46
C LEU A 1107 -46.03 -37.40 -28.99
N ASN A 1108 -44.97 -37.19 -29.77
CA ASN A 1108 -43.74 -36.49 -29.36
C ASN A 1108 -43.06 -35.80 -30.57
N PRO A 1109 -42.85 -34.47 -30.54
CA PRO A 1109 -42.08 -33.75 -31.56
C PRO A 1109 -40.81 -33.04 -31.03
N ALA A 1110 -40.16 -33.53 -29.96
CA ALA A 1110 -39.00 -32.88 -29.33
C ALA A 1110 -37.65 -33.07 -30.08
N SER A 1111 -37.63 -33.02 -31.41
CA SER A 1111 -36.44 -33.35 -32.22
C SER A 1111 -35.60 -32.15 -32.69
N ALA A 1112 -36.13 -30.92 -32.69
CA ALA A 1112 -35.47 -29.76 -33.31
C ALA A 1112 -34.48 -29.04 -32.38
N GLU A 1113 -34.92 -28.60 -31.21
CA GLU A 1113 -34.06 -27.85 -30.26
C GLU A 1113 -32.91 -28.70 -29.72
N ILE A 1114 -33.13 -30.00 -29.49
CA ILE A 1114 -32.07 -30.94 -29.08
C ILE A 1114 -31.00 -31.07 -30.16
N MET A 1115 -31.35 -31.00 -31.46
CA MET A 1115 -30.35 -30.95 -32.53
C MET A 1115 -29.58 -29.62 -32.55
N LEU A 1116 -30.23 -28.49 -32.30
CA LEU A 1116 -29.57 -27.18 -32.28
C LEU A 1116 -28.58 -27.06 -31.11
N LEU A 1117 -28.99 -27.47 -29.91
CA LEU A 1117 -28.12 -27.47 -28.72
C LEU A 1117 -26.97 -28.47 -28.85
N ARG A 1118 -27.21 -29.68 -29.40
CA ARG A 1118 -26.12 -30.63 -29.70
C ARG A 1118 -25.16 -30.10 -30.77
N LYS A 1119 -25.65 -29.34 -31.76
CA LYS A 1119 -24.78 -28.70 -32.76
C LYS A 1119 -23.87 -27.64 -32.13
N GLN A 1120 -24.41 -26.81 -31.22
CA GLN A 1120 -23.62 -25.81 -30.51
C GLN A 1120 -22.61 -26.45 -29.54
N LEU A 1121 -22.98 -27.54 -28.86
CA LEU A 1121 -22.05 -28.31 -28.02
C LEU A 1121 -20.90 -28.89 -28.87
N ALA A 1122 -21.23 -29.59 -29.95
CA ALA A 1122 -20.25 -30.21 -30.87
C ALA A 1122 -19.39 -29.20 -31.66
N GLU A 1123 -19.75 -27.91 -31.68
CA GLU A 1123 -18.95 -26.81 -32.23
C GLU A 1123 -18.02 -26.21 -31.17
N LYS A 1124 -18.44 -26.17 -29.89
CA LYS A 1124 -17.57 -25.83 -28.75
C LYS A 1124 -16.55 -26.92 -28.47
N GLU A 1125 -16.95 -28.19 -28.48
CA GLU A 1125 -16.09 -29.36 -28.31
C GLU A 1125 -15.00 -29.39 -29.39
N ARG A 1126 -15.35 -29.21 -30.68
CA ARG A 1126 -14.36 -29.09 -31.76
C ARG A 1126 -13.42 -27.89 -31.60
N ARG A 1127 -13.89 -26.77 -31.02
CA ARG A 1127 -13.03 -25.62 -30.72
C ARG A 1127 -11.97 -25.98 -29.67
N ILE A 1128 -12.35 -26.78 -28.68
CA ILE A 1128 -11.46 -27.30 -27.62
C ILE A 1128 -10.49 -28.33 -28.22
N GLU A 1129 -10.96 -29.29 -29.02
CA GLU A 1129 -10.09 -30.26 -29.72
C GLU A 1129 -9.05 -29.57 -30.61
N ILE A 1130 -9.43 -28.51 -31.34
CA ILE A 1130 -8.50 -27.73 -32.16
C ILE A 1130 -7.44 -27.05 -31.28
N LEU A 1131 -7.83 -26.35 -30.22
CA LEU A 1131 -6.90 -25.67 -29.31
C LEU A 1131 -6.00 -26.66 -28.54
N GLU A 1132 -6.50 -27.84 -28.17
CA GLU A 1132 -5.69 -28.92 -27.62
C GLU A 1132 -4.72 -29.49 -28.66
N SER A 1133 -5.14 -29.62 -29.93
CA SER A 1133 -4.26 -30.06 -31.01
C SER A 1133 -3.17 -29.03 -31.30
N GLU A 1134 -3.48 -27.74 -31.27
CA GLU A 1134 -2.52 -26.64 -31.42
C GLU A 1134 -1.56 -26.59 -30.23
N CYS A 1135 -2.03 -26.82 -29.00
CA CYS A 1135 -1.18 -26.94 -27.80
C CYS A 1135 -0.28 -28.19 -27.86
N LYS A 1136 -0.78 -29.33 -28.36
CA LYS A 1136 0.02 -30.54 -28.60
C LYS A 1136 1.05 -30.30 -29.71
N VAL A 1137 0.70 -29.62 -30.81
CA VAL A 1137 1.62 -29.24 -31.89
C VAL A 1137 2.65 -28.20 -31.43
N ALA A 1138 2.30 -27.28 -30.53
CA ALA A 1138 3.25 -26.35 -29.92
C ALA A 1138 4.25 -27.09 -29.02
N LYS A 1139 3.80 -28.04 -28.19
CA LYS A 1139 4.69 -28.92 -27.40
C LYS A 1139 5.55 -29.82 -28.29
N PHE A 1140 5.01 -30.33 -29.39
CA PHE A 1140 5.80 -31.08 -30.37
C PHE A 1140 6.80 -30.19 -31.11
N ARG A 1141 6.48 -28.93 -31.42
CA ARG A 1141 7.44 -27.97 -32.00
C ARG A 1141 8.55 -27.60 -31.03
N ASP A 1142 8.26 -27.34 -29.77
CA ASP A 1142 9.27 -27.07 -28.75
C ASP A 1142 10.20 -28.30 -28.56
N TYR A 1143 9.64 -29.51 -28.59
CA TYR A 1143 10.42 -30.75 -28.58
C TYR A 1143 11.20 -31.00 -29.88
N GLU A 1144 10.63 -30.66 -31.04
CA GLU A 1144 11.25 -30.78 -32.36
C GLU A 1144 12.35 -29.73 -32.56
N GLU A 1145 12.20 -28.50 -32.06
CA GLU A 1145 13.25 -27.48 -32.00
C GLU A 1145 14.38 -27.92 -31.05
N LYS A 1146 14.07 -28.49 -29.88
CA LYS A 1146 15.09 -29.07 -28.98
C LYS A 1146 15.82 -30.24 -29.63
N LEU A 1147 15.12 -31.10 -30.38
CA LEU A 1147 15.73 -32.18 -31.18
C LEU A 1147 16.53 -31.63 -32.37
N ILE A 1148 16.08 -30.56 -33.04
CA ILE A 1148 16.79 -29.92 -34.15
C ILE A 1148 18.05 -29.23 -33.65
N VAL A 1149 18.01 -28.54 -32.50
CA VAL A 1149 19.18 -27.94 -31.85
C VAL A 1149 20.15 -29.02 -31.39
N SER A 1150 19.68 -30.10 -30.76
CA SER A 1150 20.53 -31.24 -30.40
C SER A 1150 21.13 -31.93 -31.65
N ALA A 1151 20.37 -32.10 -32.72
CA ALA A 1151 20.85 -32.65 -33.98
C ALA A 1151 21.83 -31.70 -34.69
N TRP A 1152 21.62 -30.39 -34.64
CA TRP A 1152 22.57 -29.40 -35.16
C TRP A 1152 23.85 -29.38 -34.34
N TYR A 1153 23.77 -29.47 -33.00
CA TYR A 1153 24.92 -29.57 -32.12
C TYR A 1153 25.72 -30.85 -32.41
N ASN A 1154 25.08 -32.02 -32.40
CA ASN A 1154 25.69 -33.31 -32.73
C ASN A 1154 26.26 -33.35 -34.16
N LYS A 1155 25.60 -32.70 -35.13
CA LYS A 1155 26.08 -32.62 -36.52
C LYS A 1155 27.19 -31.59 -36.71
N SER A 1156 27.24 -30.55 -35.88
CA SER A 1156 28.36 -29.58 -35.82
C SER A 1156 29.58 -30.23 -35.16
N LEU A 1157 29.39 -31.03 -34.12
CA LEU A 1157 30.39 -31.93 -33.55
C LEU A 1157 30.88 -32.94 -34.60
N ALA A 1158 29.99 -33.56 -35.37
CA ALA A 1158 30.38 -34.45 -36.47
C ALA A 1158 31.14 -33.71 -37.59
N PHE A 1159 30.78 -32.47 -37.92
CA PHE A 1159 31.52 -31.64 -38.88
C PHE A 1159 32.87 -31.14 -38.33
N GLN A 1160 32.97 -30.85 -37.04
CA GLN A 1160 34.26 -30.59 -36.37
C GLN A 1160 35.12 -31.85 -36.38
N LYS A 1161 34.56 -33.01 -36.08
CA LYS A 1161 35.27 -34.30 -36.07
C LYS A 1161 35.76 -34.68 -37.46
N LEU A 1162 34.90 -34.61 -38.49
CA LEU A 1162 35.32 -34.73 -39.89
C LEU A 1162 36.32 -33.65 -40.33
N GLY A 1163 36.20 -32.43 -39.78
CA GLY A 1163 37.12 -31.32 -40.02
C GLY A 1163 38.46 -31.42 -39.27
N MET A 1164 38.56 -32.30 -38.28
CA MET A 1164 39.80 -32.72 -37.59
C MET A 1164 40.38 -33.95 -38.28
N GLU A 1165 39.57 -34.96 -38.60
CA GLU A 1165 39.96 -36.13 -39.38
C GLU A 1165 40.51 -35.72 -40.77
N SER A 1166 39.89 -34.74 -41.44
CA SER A 1166 40.42 -34.17 -42.70
C SER A 1166 41.78 -33.46 -42.53
N ARG A 1167 42.12 -32.96 -41.33
CA ARG A 1167 43.41 -32.35 -41.01
C ARG A 1167 44.45 -33.37 -40.55
N LEU A 1168 44.02 -34.47 -39.93
CA LEU A 1168 44.87 -35.61 -39.56
C LEU A 1168 45.25 -36.45 -40.80
N VAL A 1169 44.31 -36.67 -41.72
CA VAL A 1169 44.53 -37.42 -42.98
C VAL A 1169 45.40 -36.64 -43.98
N SER A 1170 45.52 -35.32 -43.85
CA SER A 1170 46.48 -34.51 -44.62
C SER A 1170 47.87 -34.41 -43.98
N GLY A 1171 48.14 -35.17 -42.90
CA GLY A 1171 49.33 -35.05 -42.06
C GLY A 1171 50.43 -36.11 -42.21
N SER A 1172 50.37 -37.08 -43.14
CA SER A 1172 51.43 -38.11 -43.25
C SER A 1172 51.51 -38.87 -44.59
N GLY A 1173 52.73 -39.06 -45.11
CA GLY A 1173 53.09 -40.23 -45.96
C GLY A 1173 53.14 -40.01 -47.49
N ALA A 1174 54.31 -39.64 -48.01
CA ALA A 1174 54.58 -39.43 -49.44
C ALA A 1174 54.48 -40.69 -50.33
N CYS A 1175 54.10 -40.53 -51.62
CA CYS A 1175 54.99 -40.77 -52.79
C CYS A 1175 54.32 -40.67 -54.18
N LYS A 1176 55.08 -40.11 -55.15
CA LYS A 1176 55.01 -40.26 -56.64
C LYS A 1176 53.98 -39.44 -57.46
N ASP A 1177 54.55 -38.42 -58.10
CA ASP A 1177 54.28 -37.77 -59.40
C ASP A 1177 53.63 -38.57 -60.55
N PRO A 1178 53.23 -37.91 -61.69
CA PRO A 1178 52.85 -36.50 -61.87
C PRO A 1178 51.60 -36.27 -62.77
N GLY A 1179 50.99 -35.08 -62.77
CA GLY A 1179 50.05 -34.69 -63.85
C GLY A 1179 49.22 -33.42 -63.70
N ALA A 1180 49.57 -32.38 -64.47
CA ALA A 1180 48.73 -31.24 -64.94
C ALA A 1180 47.78 -30.50 -63.95
N CYS A 1181 48.10 -29.25 -63.66
CA CYS A 1181 47.22 -28.31 -62.95
C CYS A 1181 46.22 -27.60 -63.90
N ALA A 1182 44.96 -27.45 -63.46
CA ALA A 1182 43.96 -26.52 -64.03
C ALA A 1182 43.00 -26.04 -62.91
N PRO A 1183 42.44 -24.81 -62.99
CA PRO A 1183 42.17 -24.04 -61.78
C PRO A 1183 40.78 -24.23 -61.14
N ALA A 1184 40.70 -23.86 -59.85
CA ALA A 1184 39.47 -23.85 -59.06
C ALA A 1184 38.40 -22.90 -59.64
N ARG A 1185 37.13 -23.32 -59.57
CA ARG A 1185 35.96 -22.50 -59.91
C ARG A 1185 35.46 -21.74 -58.68
N SER A 1186 35.03 -20.49 -58.86
CA SER A 1186 34.56 -19.64 -57.76
C SER A 1186 33.14 -20.00 -57.29
N PHE A 1187 32.84 -19.62 -56.05
CA PHE A 1187 31.59 -19.84 -55.31
C PHE A 1187 30.30 -19.56 -56.11
N LEU A 1188 30.31 -18.51 -56.95
CA LEU A 1188 29.19 -18.11 -57.81
C LEU A 1188 28.82 -19.13 -58.90
N ALA A 1189 29.72 -20.05 -59.26
CA ALA A 1189 29.41 -21.11 -60.23
C ALA A 1189 28.50 -22.20 -59.63
N GLN A 1190 28.63 -22.48 -58.33
CA GLN A 1190 27.91 -23.54 -57.64
C GLN A 1190 26.49 -23.11 -57.28
N GLN A 1191 26.31 -21.84 -56.91
CA GLN A 1191 25.00 -21.26 -56.55
C GLN A 1191 24.00 -21.23 -57.73
N ARG A 1192 24.46 -21.27 -58.98
CA ARG A 1192 23.58 -21.35 -60.17
C ARG A 1192 23.01 -22.75 -60.44
N HIS A 1193 23.52 -23.80 -59.79
CA HIS A 1193 23.09 -25.17 -60.08
C HIS A 1193 21.86 -25.63 -59.29
N ILE A 1194 21.54 -24.95 -58.17
CA ILE A 1194 20.40 -25.28 -57.29
C ILE A 1194 19.11 -24.56 -57.74
N THR A 1195 19.22 -23.40 -58.37
CA THR A 1195 18.05 -22.60 -58.81
C THR A 1195 17.34 -23.15 -60.05
N ASN A 1196 17.97 -24.05 -60.81
CA ASN A 1196 17.45 -24.56 -62.09
C ASN A 1196 16.60 -25.84 -61.98
N THR A 1197 16.53 -26.51 -60.82
CA THR A 1197 15.80 -27.78 -60.65
C THR A 1197 14.36 -27.64 -60.12
N ARG A 1198 13.79 -26.42 -60.08
CA ARG A 1198 12.38 -26.18 -59.70
C ARG A 1198 11.57 -25.24 -60.61
N ARG A 1199 11.94 -25.17 -61.90
CA ARG A 1199 11.08 -24.62 -62.97
C ARG A 1199 11.04 -25.54 -64.20
N ASN A 1200 10.33 -26.66 -64.08
CA ASN A 1200 9.52 -27.27 -65.15
C ASN A 1200 8.90 -28.60 -64.69
N LEU A 1201 7.58 -28.64 -64.56
CA LEU A 1201 6.67 -29.70 -65.07
C LEU A 1201 5.23 -29.34 -64.70
N SER A 1202 4.35 -29.25 -65.68
CA SER A 1202 2.94 -28.88 -65.50
C SER A 1202 2.00 -30.07 -65.77
N VAL A 1203 1.02 -30.19 -64.87
CA VAL A 1203 -0.40 -30.59 -65.07
C VAL A 1203 -0.78 -31.41 -66.30
N LYS A 1204 -1.54 -32.49 -66.07
CA LYS A 1204 -2.57 -32.96 -67.03
C LYS A 1204 -3.94 -33.01 -66.37
N VAL A 1205 -4.94 -32.53 -67.11
CA VAL A 1205 -6.39 -32.61 -66.81
C VAL A 1205 -7.11 -32.89 -68.15
N PRO A 1206 -8.05 -33.84 -68.24
CA PRO A 1206 -9.03 -33.94 -69.33
C PRO A 1206 -10.29 -33.13 -69.02
N ALA A 1207 -11.04 -32.69 -70.04
CA ALA A 1207 -12.18 -31.78 -69.91
C ALA A 1207 -13.43 -32.27 -70.64
N THR A 1208 -14.60 -31.71 -70.30
CA THR A 1208 -15.85 -31.47 -71.09
C THR A 1208 -16.91 -30.91 -70.09
N THR A 1209 -17.43 -29.67 -70.15
CA THR A 1209 -18.28 -28.94 -71.13
C THR A 1209 -19.74 -29.44 -71.23
N PRO A 1210 -20.75 -28.58 -71.54
CA PRO A 1210 -20.80 -27.11 -71.58
C PRO A 1210 -22.03 -26.48 -70.85
N ASP A 1211 -22.20 -25.17 -71.07
CA ASP A 1211 -23.27 -24.23 -70.65
C ASP A 1211 -23.20 -23.66 -69.21
#